data_AF-A0A840QDF5-F1
#
_entry.id   AF-A0A840QDF5-F1
#
_cell.length_a   1.000
_cell.length_b   1.000
_cell.length_c   1.000
_cell.angle_alpha   90.00
_cell.angle_beta   90.00
_cell.angle_gamma   90.00
#
_symmetry.space_group_name_H-M   'P 1'
#
loop_
_entity.id
_entity.type
_entity.pdbx_description
1 polymer ?
#
loop_
_entity_poly.entity_id
_entity_poly.type
_entity_poly.pdbx_seq_one_letter_code
_entity_poly.pdbx_strand_id
1 'polypeptide(L)'
;MNLGAEWESAYGVKCARLLAIASDTEIGAIALPVFPVSPDPARRFARESEEREHADLVREYAKDLRQREPDLAAQVAAECGPAPWIVRSSGDEDTDTNVNAGGYSSLVCQDPDLLADAVAAVVFSGYSPAALAQQRLIDPACRPHPIAAFVQPLVTAEGSADPGESPLLASRDVAEIVRWIRLLHRRLGMSTMDVEWVLRTDAGLVSGTSLTRLANGSVAGRLALGFGFGGAQKVVGTGNSVVLLTQDSDGAVLPLWEGDLLRRVTVDRMWTVQARPAPGFEPRQRVEVLTEDSRAQWRRADPLPVEVVVSPSAVVPGDFLSAVTVDDAWSAYLALGPDERERVRYVFVERGSAEEHAGLMFRQCEVAVLRTRLADIPTAAGFTFVDPWTQTCYFGDGAPAAAADRVRTEIREVLTVPAGARLLIERADVRSTANGHPVDESDLPGVAGLRALPGLPPLALAGILRRSTLPGAGYVRDASGVTSPAFTARLAEELVAKGADEHALAVVLPAHAMPYARAVLAARGGLDPARVLPRIAAAAPDAVASLLTEPDLRIALALVEAEAGPVTGSVLGVVAQAALAAPVEVLSAVAHLARLADDLAVYEDQERDAIIERFVRSLPADPRPVCGLVLRSSLAPAETVDLALATVDDPELAAAYDALRTAMHQFSARATLSSVAAAGQTLNRAYDAVIAIGRGKPELQPVLDLVRCDLVEVYDAAAKAVLLTLVDDPDPVRHRIYLDGLSAWLDLAERFELDARERSAVAAFNGLIACWRSEPPATDYLIEEHVPWQVVLDDAGTYRPPNPHHLHNTLHQWLLARVSRFPVDRAPSRLAALHEFADRFCQGGPKLLRFGGEGFEIEIPLSVHKASLVFRPAVVEVEWAEQPGVPDDELARLAAFELILSRFTQWFPDVEFAADRACQAGTWTLRIRARRPGDGGRLGIDGMTAALVRLRTLFDTSFDFAYIPNDDIADLTFADPRWRTVFSALFDLRAETDDTDQYEMVEVLPLGTFFTGLCLHPRTRAAVLAAVDAGPAAAVDEFLRLRRELDVQTDPETWAVDHFGVGHLGVAIAALWPVEALAAVRDHPGVDELAATVLRRRDLRDRIASDPALRRVALRHTPHLVLEARNAEATGRELLAAPKAHRRAKQYLVHRYADRLDATTLSALVADLEVVPFGHTDRQESVLARCVKEVGDRRRVPIRRLLDETALSVG
;
A
#
# COMPACT_ATOMS: atom_id res chain seq x y z
N MET A 1 48.14 33.27 -21.52
CA MET A 1 47.74 33.76 -20.19
C MET A 1 46.58 32.91 -19.75
N ASN A 2 46.63 32.38 -18.52
CA ASN A 2 45.68 31.41 -18.01
C ASN A 2 44.43 32.15 -17.49
N LEU A 3 43.66 32.78 -18.40
CA LEU A 3 42.52 33.66 -18.09
C LEU A 3 41.48 32.99 -17.16
N GLY A 4 41.36 31.65 -17.22
CA GLY A 4 40.44 30.89 -16.37
C GLY A 4 40.73 30.98 -14.87
N ALA A 5 42.00 30.88 -14.45
CA ALA A 5 42.36 30.90 -13.02
C ALA A 5 42.17 32.30 -12.39
N GLU A 6 42.40 33.36 -13.17
CA GLU A 6 42.15 34.74 -12.75
C GLU A 6 40.65 35.01 -12.59
N TRP A 7 39.82 34.53 -13.52
CA TRP A 7 38.36 34.66 -13.43
C TRP A 7 37.74 33.82 -12.31
N GLU A 8 38.22 32.59 -12.09
CA GLU A 8 37.73 31.74 -11.00
C GLU A 8 37.92 32.40 -9.64
N SER A 9 39.11 32.98 -9.41
CA SER A 9 39.40 33.73 -8.18
C SER A 9 38.55 34.99 -8.03
N ALA A 10 38.18 35.66 -9.13
CA ALA A 10 37.49 36.95 -9.11
C ALA A 10 35.96 36.84 -9.07
N TYR A 11 35.38 35.83 -9.73
CA TYR A 11 33.92 35.74 -9.98
C TYR A 11 33.33 34.38 -9.65
N GLY A 12 34.14 33.46 -9.14
CA GLY A 12 33.73 32.09 -8.86
C GLY A 12 33.70 31.19 -10.10
N VAL A 13 33.54 29.90 -9.85
CA VAL A 13 33.84 28.86 -10.83
C VAL A 13 32.83 28.81 -11.99
N LYS A 14 31.53 28.96 -11.70
CA LYS A 14 30.47 28.94 -12.72
C LYS A 14 30.63 30.07 -13.72
N CYS A 15 30.77 31.29 -13.21
CA CYS A 15 30.93 32.49 -14.02
C CYS A 15 32.19 32.41 -14.89
N ALA A 16 33.33 32.01 -14.31
CA ALA A 16 34.59 31.87 -15.03
C ALA A 16 34.51 30.87 -16.19
N ARG A 17 33.86 29.72 -15.99
CA ARG A 17 33.66 28.72 -17.05
C ARG A 17 32.77 29.24 -18.17
N LEU A 18 31.66 29.91 -17.85
CA LEU A 18 30.78 30.49 -18.87
C LEU A 18 31.49 31.59 -19.69
N LEU A 19 32.30 32.44 -19.04
CA LEU A 19 33.14 33.42 -19.72
C LEU A 19 34.17 32.74 -20.64
N ALA A 20 34.74 31.61 -20.22
CA ALA A 20 35.66 30.82 -21.03
C ALA A 20 34.97 30.20 -22.25
N ILE A 21 33.76 29.67 -22.09
CA ILE A 21 32.94 29.14 -23.19
C ILE A 21 32.59 30.26 -24.17
N ALA A 22 32.14 31.42 -23.68
CA ALA A 22 31.78 32.57 -24.50
C ALA A 22 32.97 33.11 -25.33
N SER A 23 34.19 32.99 -24.79
CA SER A 23 35.43 33.43 -25.43
C SER A 23 36.04 32.42 -26.42
N ASP A 24 35.52 31.18 -26.48
CA ASP A 24 36.03 30.13 -27.37
C ASP A 24 35.39 30.23 -28.77
N THR A 25 36.21 30.16 -29.82
CA THR A 25 35.75 30.33 -31.21
C THR A 25 34.90 29.19 -31.75
N GLU A 26 34.97 27.98 -31.16
CA GLU A 26 34.26 26.79 -31.62
C GLU A 26 32.96 26.57 -30.83
N ILE A 27 32.96 26.86 -29.53
CA ILE A 27 31.80 26.65 -28.63
C ILE A 27 31.12 27.94 -28.16
N GLY A 28 31.64 29.13 -28.47
CA GLY A 28 31.01 30.40 -28.07
C GLY A 28 29.59 30.60 -28.61
N ALA A 29 29.22 29.90 -29.69
CA ALA A 29 27.88 29.97 -30.27
C ALA A 29 26.75 29.47 -29.35
N ILE A 30 27.08 28.62 -28.36
CA ILE A 30 26.12 28.08 -27.38
C ILE A 30 26.13 28.83 -26.04
N ALA A 31 26.94 29.89 -25.90
CA ALA A 31 26.96 30.73 -24.70
C ALA A 31 25.90 31.84 -24.77
N LEU A 32 25.32 32.18 -23.61
CA LEU A 32 24.63 33.45 -23.42
C LEU A 32 25.62 34.54 -22.99
N PRO A 33 25.35 35.83 -23.27
CA PRO A 33 26.09 36.94 -22.66
C PRO A 33 26.12 36.83 -21.13
N VAL A 34 27.25 37.17 -20.51
CA VAL A 34 27.47 37.06 -19.06
C VAL A 34 28.04 38.38 -18.53
N PHE A 35 27.35 39.00 -17.58
CA PHE A 35 27.86 40.14 -16.83
C PHE A 35 28.30 39.70 -15.41
N PRO A 36 29.60 39.64 -15.11
CA PRO A 36 30.09 39.21 -13.80
C PRO A 36 29.86 40.27 -12.71
N VAL A 37 29.51 39.85 -11.49
CA VAL A 37 29.42 40.71 -10.30
C VAL A 37 30.52 40.33 -9.31
N SER A 38 31.35 41.29 -8.91
CA SER A 38 32.44 41.04 -7.96
C SER A 38 31.91 40.73 -6.55
N PRO A 39 32.43 39.70 -5.86
CA PRO A 39 32.06 39.39 -4.48
C PRO A 39 32.76 40.28 -3.43
N ASP A 40 33.80 41.03 -3.79
CA ASP A 40 34.62 41.80 -2.84
C ASP A 40 33.86 42.89 -2.08
N PRO A 41 32.92 43.64 -2.68
CA PRO A 41 32.09 44.59 -1.93
C PRO A 41 31.20 43.90 -0.90
N ALA A 42 30.60 42.75 -1.24
CA ALA A 42 29.74 41.98 -0.33
C ALA A 42 30.53 41.36 0.83
N ARG A 43 31.73 40.83 0.55
CA ARG A 43 32.64 40.29 1.58
C ARG A 43 33.07 41.35 2.59
N ARG A 44 33.34 42.59 2.12
CA ARG A 44 33.62 43.72 3.02
C ARG A 44 32.40 44.11 3.84
N PHE A 45 31.24 44.22 3.20
CA PHE A 45 29.97 44.54 3.87
C PHE A 45 29.62 43.54 4.98
N ALA A 46 29.77 42.23 4.72
CA ALA A 46 29.47 41.19 5.70
C ALA A 46 30.40 41.20 6.92
N ARG A 47 31.70 41.51 6.74
CA ARG A 47 32.68 41.63 7.83
C ARG A 47 32.40 42.81 8.76
N GLU A 48 31.78 43.87 8.24
CA GLU A 48 31.42 45.07 9.00
C GLU A 48 30.07 44.90 9.75
N SER A 49 29.38 43.78 9.54
CA SER A 49 27.98 43.56 9.94
C SER A 49 27.76 42.29 10.77
N GLU A 50 28.76 41.84 11.55
CA GLU A 50 28.67 40.63 12.39
C GLU A 50 27.39 40.68 13.27
N GLU A 51 26.65 39.55 13.33
CA GLU A 51 25.38 39.32 14.07
C GLU A 51 24.04 39.71 13.42
N ARG A 52 23.99 40.11 12.13
CA ARG A 52 22.69 40.41 11.47
C ARG A 52 21.97 39.17 10.92
N GLU A 53 20.64 39.17 10.99
CA GLU A 53 19.79 38.15 10.36
C GLU A 53 19.89 38.21 8.82
N HIS A 54 19.68 37.08 8.14
CA HIS A 54 19.80 36.96 6.68
C HIS A 54 18.97 38.01 5.90
N ALA A 55 17.73 38.27 6.32
CA ALA A 55 16.87 39.24 5.66
C ALA A 55 17.40 40.68 5.75
N ASP A 56 18.09 41.02 6.84
CA ASP A 56 18.70 42.34 7.04
C ASP A 56 19.91 42.53 6.13
N LEU A 57 20.77 41.50 6.04
CA LEU A 57 21.93 41.51 5.14
C LEU A 57 21.54 41.77 3.69
N VAL A 58 20.49 41.08 3.20
CA VAL A 58 19.98 41.26 1.83
C VAL A 58 19.48 42.69 1.63
N ARG A 59 18.61 43.18 2.52
CA ARG A 59 17.98 44.50 2.39
C ARG A 59 18.98 45.65 2.45
N GLU A 60 19.93 45.59 3.38
CA GLU A 60 20.90 46.66 3.58
C GLU A 60 22.00 46.65 2.52
N TYR A 61 22.45 45.46 2.08
CA TYR A 61 23.40 45.38 0.97
C TYR A 61 22.77 45.84 -0.35
N ALA A 62 21.49 45.54 -0.61
CA ALA A 62 20.80 46.07 -1.78
C ALA A 62 20.74 47.61 -1.78
N LYS A 63 20.62 48.24 -0.60
CA LYS A 63 20.67 49.70 -0.47
C LYS A 63 22.07 50.25 -0.72
N ASP A 64 23.10 49.60 -0.16
CA ASP A 64 24.50 49.94 -0.36
C ASP A 64 24.92 49.81 -1.83
N LEU A 65 24.47 48.74 -2.51
CA LEU A 65 24.75 48.49 -3.92
C LEU A 65 24.18 49.59 -4.83
N ARG A 66 22.93 50.03 -4.59
CA ARG A 66 22.33 51.17 -5.33
C ARG A 66 23.12 52.47 -5.16
N GLN A 67 23.78 52.68 -4.02
CA GLN A 67 24.55 53.88 -3.75
C GLN A 67 25.95 53.83 -4.37
N ARG A 68 26.59 52.65 -4.36
CA ARG A 68 27.95 52.45 -4.88
C ARG A 68 27.98 52.27 -6.40
N GLU A 69 26.97 51.60 -6.96
CA GLU A 69 26.91 51.22 -8.38
C GLU A 69 25.56 51.67 -9.01
N PRO A 70 25.29 52.98 -9.11
CA PRO A 70 24.00 53.48 -9.62
C PRO A 70 23.76 53.13 -11.10
N ASP A 71 24.82 52.90 -11.88
CA ASP A 71 24.75 52.56 -13.30
C ASP A 71 24.75 51.05 -13.58
N LEU A 72 24.67 50.19 -12.54
CA LEU A 72 24.77 48.73 -12.68
C LEU A 72 23.79 48.17 -13.71
N ALA A 73 22.53 48.61 -13.67
CA ALA A 73 21.51 48.14 -14.60
C ALA A 73 21.79 48.57 -16.06
N ALA A 74 22.36 49.75 -16.28
CA ALA A 74 22.74 50.22 -17.61
C ALA A 74 23.95 49.42 -18.16
N GLN A 75 24.90 49.06 -17.29
CA GLN A 75 26.04 48.22 -17.66
C GLN A 75 25.59 46.79 -18.01
N VAL A 76 24.70 46.20 -17.21
CA VAL A 76 24.09 44.91 -17.52
C VAL A 76 23.31 44.97 -18.83
N ALA A 77 22.55 46.05 -19.08
CA ALA A 77 21.79 46.19 -20.32
C ALA A 77 22.69 46.27 -21.57
N ALA A 78 23.88 46.85 -21.45
CA ALA A 78 24.84 46.95 -22.54
C ALA A 78 25.42 45.58 -22.94
N GLU A 79 25.62 44.69 -21.97
CA GLU A 79 26.20 43.35 -22.19
C GLU A 79 25.14 42.28 -22.46
N CYS A 80 24.10 42.23 -21.62
CA CYS A 80 23.07 41.19 -21.63
C CYS A 80 21.80 41.59 -22.41
N GLY A 81 21.70 42.80 -22.93
CA GLY A 81 20.46 43.34 -23.50
C GLY A 81 19.46 43.79 -22.43
N PRO A 82 18.27 44.28 -22.80
CA PRO A 82 17.28 44.77 -21.83
C PRO A 82 16.72 43.64 -20.94
N ALA A 83 16.19 44.00 -19.77
CA ALA A 83 15.47 43.08 -18.89
C ALA A 83 14.25 42.45 -19.62
N PRO A 84 13.79 41.24 -19.24
CA PRO A 84 14.14 40.51 -18.01
C PRO A 84 15.49 39.81 -18.05
N TRP A 85 16.14 39.76 -16.88
CA TRP A 85 17.41 39.06 -16.65
C TRP A 85 17.27 37.94 -15.64
N ILE A 86 18.28 37.09 -15.55
CA ILE A 86 18.47 36.17 -14.42
C ILE A 86 19.80 36.47 -13.73
N VAL A 87 19.73 36.68 -12.41
CA VAL A 87 20.89 36.76 -11.54
C VAL A 87 21.17 35.36 -11.01
N ARG A 88 22.35 34.83 -11.32
CA ARG A 88 22.77 33.46 -10.97
C ARG A 88 23.86 33.48 -9.91
N SER A 89 23.82 32.48 -9.03
CA SER A 89 24.90 32.19 -8.10
C SER A 89 26.12 31.63 -8.85
N SER A 90 27.31 31.88 -8.32
CA SER A 90 28.58 31.31 -8.76
C SER A 90 29.47 31.03 -7.55
N GLY A 91 28.89 30.44 -6.50
CA GLY A 91 29.63 30.01 -5.32
C GLY A 91 30.36 28.68 -5.55
N ASP A 92 30.51 27.92 -4.46
CA ASP A 92 31.24 26.66 -4.46
C ASP A 92 30.41 25.45 -4.96
N GLU A 93 29.15 25.65 -5.36
CA GLU A 93 28.23 24.61 -5.88
C GLU A 93 28.72 23.91 -7.15
N ASP A 94 29.61 24.55 -7.90
CA ASP A 94 30.13 24.08 -9.19
C ASP A 94 31.57 23.53 -9.09
N THR A 95 32.08 23.37 -7.87
CA THR A 95 33.34 22.70 -7.57
C THR A 95 33.17 21.17 -7.59
N ASP A 96 34.28 20.44 -7.65
CA ASP A 96 34.31 18.98 -7.65
C ASP A 96 34.16 18.35 -6.25
N THR A 97 34.30 19.16 -5.19
CA THR A 97 34.29 18.69 -3.79
C THR A 97 32.98 18.98 -3.06
N ASN A 98 32.09 19.83 -3.60
CA ASN A 98 30.89 20.26 -2.91
C ASN A 98 29.66 19.39 -3.24
N VAL A 99 28.90 19.02 -2.21
CA VAL A 99 27.62 18.30 -2.30
C VAL A 99 26.48 19.27 -2.64
N ASN A 100 26.70 20.57 -2.53
CA ASN A 100 25.67 21.59 -2.71
C ASN A 100 25.29 21.83 -4.18
N ALA A 101 24.60 20.89 -4.83
CA ALA A 101 24.02 21.13 -6.15
C ALA A 101 22.77 22.02 -6.04
N GLY A 102 22.87 23.28 -6.46
CA GLY A 102 21.70 24.17 -6.57
C GLY A 102 21.13 24.71 -5.25
N GLY A 103 21.82 24.59 -4.12
CA GLY A 103 21.32 25.13 -2.84
C GLY A 103 21.50 26.63 -2.66
N TYR A 104 22.16 27.32 -3.59
CA TYR A 104 22.15 28.78 -3.65
C TYR A 104 21.08 29.29 -4.61
N SER A 105 20.58 30.50 -4.32
CA SER A 105 19.48 31.08 -5.07
C SER A 105 19.95 31.59 -6.44
N SER A 106 19.10 31.41 -7.45
CA SER A 106 19.16 32.17 -8.71
C SER A 106 17.79 32.83 -8.92
N LEU A 107 17.76 34.13 -9.20
CA LEU A 107 16.54 34.94 -9.20
C LEU A 107 16.31 35.64 -10.53
N VAL A 108 15.08 35.61 -11.01
CA VAL A 108 14.65 36.36 -12.20
C VAL A 108 14.43 37.82 -11.81
N CYS A 109 15.11 38.72 -12.52
CA CYS A 109 14.96 40.16 -12.40
C CYS A 109 14.08 40.67 -13.55
N GLN A 110 12.81 40.97 -13.24
CA GLN A 110 11.83 41.42 -14.24
C GLN A 110 12.04 42.88 -14.66
N ASP A 111 12.54 43.72 -13.76
CA ASP A 111 12.67 45.16 -13.93
C ASP A 111 14.10 45.61 -13.54
N PRO A 112 14.78 46.44 -14.36
CA PRO A 112 16.07 47.04 -14.03
C PRO A 112 16.18 47.61 -12.60
N ASP A 113 15.11 48.20 -12.05
CA ASP A 113 15.11 48.83 -10.72
C ASP A 113 15.24 47.82 -9.56
N LEU A 114 14.92 46.55 -9.82
CA LEU A 114 14.99 45.45 -8.86
C LEU A 114 16.33 44.70 -8.90
N LEU A 115 17.23 45.06 -9.82
CA LEU A 115 18.49 44.35 -10.02
C LEU A 115 19.34 44.30 -8.74
N ALA A 116 19.43 45.41 -8.00
CA ALA A 116 20.20 45.46 -6.78
C ALA A 116 19.65 44.52 -5.69
N ASP A 117 18.32 44.39 -5.59
CA ASP A 117 17.69 43.47 -4.63
C ASP A 117 17.94 42.01 -5.03
N ALA A 118 17.80 41.70 -6.32
CA ALA A 118 18.06 40.36 -6.84
C ALA A 118 19.53 39.94 -6.65
N VAL A 119 20.48 40.84 -6.94
CA VAL A 119 21.91 40.61 -6.69
C VAL A 119 22.18 40.38 -5.21
N ALA A 120 21.64 41.22 -4.32
CA ALA A 120 21.85 41.05 -2.89
C ALA A 120 21.29 39.72 -2.37
N ALA A 121 20.09 39.34 -2.79
CA ALA A 121 19.46 38.08 -2.37
C ALA A 121 20.24 36.85 -2.86
N VAL A 122 20.80 36.88 -4.07
CA VAL A 122 21.65 35.79 -4.60
C VAL A 122 22.98 35.72 -3.84
N VAL A 123 23.66 36.85 -3.68
CA VAL A 123 24.97 36.94 -3.00
C VAL A 123 24.91 36.47 -1.55
N PHE A 124 23.83 36.74 -0.83
CA PHE A 124 23.66 36.31 0.56
C PHE A 124 22.93 34.97 0.72
N SER A 125 22.63 34.26 -0.37
CA SER A 125 21.91 32.97 -0.29
C SER A 125 22.65 31.88 0.49
N GLY A 126 23.97 31.98 0.64
CA GLY A 126 24.79 31.13 1.53
C GLY A 126 24.50 31.30 3.04
N TYR A 127 23.72 32.31 3.44
CA TYR A 127 23.22 32.49 4.80
C TYR A 127 21.88 31.77 5.05
N SER A 128 21.27 31.18 4.02
CA SER A 128 20.03 30.45 4.20
C SER A 128 20.23 29.17 5.03
N PRO A 129 19.25 28.78 5.88
CA PRO A 129 19.34 27.56 6.67
C PRO A 129 19.57 26.30 5.81
N ALA A 130 18.93 26.23 4.63
CA ALA A 130 19.05 25.09 3.72
C ALA A 130 20.47 24.98 3.15
N ALA A 131 21.04 26.07 2.62
CA ALA A 131 22.40 26.08 2.11
C ALA A 131 23.41 25.73 3.20
N LEU A 132 23.22 26.25 4.43
CA LEU A 132 24.07 25.91 5.57
C LEU A 132 23.98 24.45 5.97
N ALA A 133 22.78 23.86 5.99
CA ALA A 133 22.60 22.44 6.30
C ALA A 133 23.32 21.56 5.27
N GLN A 134 23.27 21.93 3.98
CA GLN A 134 23.98 21.24 2.90
C GLN A 134 25.50 21.35 3.04
N GLN A 135 26.04 22.55 3.26
CA GLN A 135 27.49 22.73 3.42
C GLN A 135 28.04 21.96 4.63
N ARG A 136 27.23 21.84 5.70
CA ARG A 136 27.58 21.09 6.90
C ARG A 136 27.64 19.58 6.74
N LEU A 137 27.19 19.04 5.60
CA LEU A 137 27.43 17.64 5.26
C LEU A 137 28.92 17.35 5.02
N ILE A 138 29.66 18.33 4.50
CA ILE A 138 31.09 18.20 4.20
C ILE A 138 31.93 18.84 5.31
N ASP A 139 31.57 20.05 5.72
CA ASP A 139 32.24 20.80 6.78
C ASP A 139 31.27 21.11 7.92
N PRO A 140 31.20 20.27 8.96
CA PRO A 140 30.33 20.51 10.12
C PRO A 140 30.56 21.87 10.81
N ALA A 141 31.75 22.47 10.64
CA ALA A 141 32.11 23.77 11.19
C ALA A 141 31.81 24.95 10.23
N CYS A 142 31.22 24.69 9.06
CA CYS A 142 30.94 25.68 8.03
C CYS A 142 30.16 26.87 8.60
N ARG A 143 30.65 28.07 8.28
CA ARG A 143 30.03 29.36 8.61
C ARG A 143 29.44 30.01 7.36
N PRO A 144 28.30 30.72 7.50
CA PRO A 144 27.71 31.42 6.37
C PRO A 144 28.65 32.52 5.86
N HIS A 145 28.68 32.71 4.54
CA HIS A 145 29.50 33.73 3.88
C HIS A 145 28.85 34.18 2.55
N PRO A 146 29.16 35.40 2.06
CA PRO A 146 28.65 35.87 0.77
C PRO A 146 29.28 35.10 -0.40
N ILE A 147 28.49 34.78 -1.41
CA ILE A 147 28.91 34.07 -2.62
C ILE A 147 29.01 35.01 -3.82
N ALA A 148 29.72 34.58 -4.87
CA ALA A 148 29.79 35.34 -6.13
C ALA A 148 28.49 35.19 -6.94
N ALA A 149 28.21 36.17 -7.80
CA ALA A 149 27.02 36.20 -8.65
C ALA A 149 27.35 36.76 -10.04
N PHE A 150 26.47 36.51 -11.01
CA PHE A 150 26.54 37.10 -12.35
C PHE A 150 25.15 37.22 -12.97
N VAL A 151 25.02 38.01 -14.03
CA VAL A 151 23.76 38.27 -14.71
C VAL A 151 23.82 37.71 -16.14
N GLN A 152 22.71 37.11 -16.58
CA GLN A 152 22.49 36.67 -17.97
C GLN A 152 21.11 37.13 -18.46
N PRO A 153 20.88 37.24 -19.79
CA PRO A 153 19.54 37.42 -20.33
C PRO A 153 18.64 36.25 -19.96
N LEU A 154 17.36 36.53 -19.64
CA LEU A 154 16.35 35.50 -19.49
C LEU A 154 15.86 35.07 -20.89
N VAL A 155 16.02 33.79 -21.23
CA VAL A 155 15.52 33.25 -22.50
C VAL A 155 14.00 33.06 -22.40
N THR A 156 13.27 33.61 -23.37
CA THR A 156 11.82 33.44 -23.52
C THR A 156 11.48 32.69 -24.82
N ALA A 157 10.32 32.04 -24.82
CA ALA A 157 9.80 31.31 -25.97
C ALA A 157 8.28 31.43 -26.00
N GLU A 158 7.71 31.49 -27.20
CA GLU A 158 6.26 31.45 -27.40
C GLU A 158 5.75 30.00 -27.39
N GLY A 159 4.48 29.83 -27.02
CA GLY A 159 3.84 28.51 -26.93
C GLY A 159 3.82 27.95 -25.51
N SER A 160 2.95 26.97 -25.30
CA SER A 160 2.81 26.24 -24.03
C SER A 160 2.53 24.77 -24.30
N ALA A 161 3.15 23.92 -23.50
CA ALA A 161 2.82 22.51 -23.41
C ALA A 161 1.58 22.31 -22.53
N ASP A 162 0.79 21.27 -22.82
CA ASP A 162 -0.30 20.90 -21.92
C ASP A 162 0.27 20.26 -20.65
N PRO A 163 -0.37 20.44 -19.47
CA PRO A 163 0.01 19.71 -18.28
C PRO A 163 -0.04 18.20 -18.54
N GLY A 164 1.02 17.48 -18.17
CA GLY A 164 1.11 16.04 -18.40
C GLY A 164 2.08 15.62 -19.52
N GLU A 165 2.48 16.56 -20.38
CA GLU A 165 3.38 16.31 -21.51
C GLU A 165 4.86 16.51 -21.15
N SER A 166 5.73 15.69 -21.75
CA SER A 166 7.19 15.85 -21.67
C SER A 166 7.79 16.07 -23.07
N PRO A 167 8.85 16.87 -23.24
CA PRO A 167 9.38 17.22 -24.56
C PRO A 167 10.08 16.05 -25.26
N LEU A 168 9.95 15.96 -26.58
CA LEU A 168 10.64 14.98 -27.43
C LEU A 168 11.38 15.71 -28.55
N LEU A 169 12.71 15.68 -28.47
CA LEU A 169 13.59 16.27 -29.48
C LEU A 169 13.69 15.34 -30.71
N ALA A 170 13.88 15.93 -31.88
CA ALA A 170 14.20 15.16 -33.07
C ALA A 170 15.62 14.56 -32.95
N SER A 171 15.86 13.43 -33.63
CA SER A 171 17.16 12.73 -33.58
C SER A 171 18.34 13.63 -34.00
N ARG A 172 18.10 14.60 -34.89
CA ARG A 172 19.12 15.59 -35.31
C ARG A 172 19.54 16.52 -34.16
N ASP A 173 18.59 16.94 -33.32
CA ASP A 173 18.81 17.90 -32.25
C ASP A 173 19.52 17.20 -31.08
N VAL A 174 19.16 15.93 -30.80
CA VAL A 174 19.90 15.09 -29.84
C VAL A 174 21.35 14.89 -30.29
N ALA A 175 21.57 14.58 -31.57
CA ALA A 175 22.92 14.42 -32.12
C ALA A 175 23.74 15.73 -32.03
N GLU A 176 23.10 16.89 -32.21
CA GLU A 176 23.73 18.18 -32.04
C GLU A 176 24.14 18.46 -30.59
N ILE A 177 23.27 18.20 -29.61
CA ILE A 177 23.60 18.32 -28.18
C ILE A 177 24.78 17.41 -27.82
N VAL A 178 24.77 16.15 -28.28
CA VAL A 178 25.89 15.21 -28.05
C VAL A 178 27.20 15.73 -28.65
N ARG A 179 27.16 16.35 -29.83
CA ARG A 179 28.32 17.00 -30.45
C ARG A 179 28.85 18.13 -29.56
N TRP A 180 27.97 18.97 -29.03
CA TRP A 180 28.35 20.07 -28.13
C TRP A 180 28.93 19.56 -26.81
N ILE A 181 28.32 18.56 -26.18
CA ILE A 181 28.83 17.90 -24.97
C ILE A 181 30.25 17.37 -25.19
N ARG A 182 30.50 16.68 -26.32
CA ARG A 182 31.83 16.17 -26.67
C ARG A 182 32.88 17.28 -26.79
N LEU A 183 32.49 18.45 -27.30
CA LEU A 183 33.37 19.61 -27.39
C LEU A 183 33.64 20.22 -26.02
N LEU A 184 32.61 20.38 -25.20
CA LEU A 184 32.72 20.88 -23.82
C LEU A 184 33.67 20.02 -22.97
N HIS A 185 33.51 18.69 -22.97
CA HIS A 185 34.44 17.78 -22.28
C HIS A 185 35.90 18.01 -22.68
N ARG A 186 36.17 18.15 -23.98
CA ARG A 186 37.54 18.34 -24.50
C ARG A 186 38.12 19.71 -24.14
N ARG A 187 37.30 20.77 -24.18
CA ARG A 187 37.75 22.15 -23.93
C ARG A 187 37.92 22.44 -22.44
N LEU A 188 37.03 21.90 -21.60
CA LEU A 188 37.08 22.07 -20.15
C LEU A 188 37.96 21.03 -19.44
N GLY A 189 38.41 19.99 -20.16
CA GLY A 189 39.30 18.96 -19.61
C GLY A 189 38.63 18.04 -18.57
N MET A 190 37.30 17.93 -18.61
CA MET A 190 36.52 17.15 -17.64
C MET A 190 36.16 15.78 -18.23
N SER A 191 36.44 14.69 -17.51
CA SER A 191 36.08 13.33 -17.95
C SER A 191 34.59 13.00 -17.74
N THR A 192 33.99 13.56 -16.69
CA THR A 192 32.55 13.52 -16.39
C THR A 192 32.03 14.94 -16.23
N MET A 193 30.81 15.18 -16.70
CA MET A 193 30.27 16.54 -16.79
C MET A 193 28.76 16.57 -16.57
N ASP A 194 28.33 17.57 -15.83
CA ASP A 194 26.95 18.01 -15.64
C ASP A 194 26.77 19.36 -16.37
N VAL A 195 25.88 19.39 -17.36
CA VAL A 195 25.62 20.58 -18.19
C VAL A 195 24.14 20.90 -18.18
N GLU A 196 23.82 22.16 -17.90
CA GLU A 196 22.45 22.67 -18.00
C GLU A 196 22.24 23.37 -19.36
N TRP A 197 21.10 23.07 -19.98
CA TRP A 197 20.69 23.51 -21.31
C TRP A 197 19.40 24.33 -21.23
N VAL A 198 19.29 25.29 -22.12
CA VAL A 198 18.05 26.04 -22.38
C VAL A 198 17.79 26.01 -23.87
N LEU A 199 16.62 25.50 -24.26
CA LEU A 199 16.21 25.35 -25.65
C LEU A 199 14.95 26.17 -25.89
N ARG A 200 14.97 26.97 -26.96
CA ARG A 200 13.80 27.67 -27.47
C ARG A 200 13.09 26.79 -28.50
N THR A 201 11.82 26.51 -28.27
CA THR A 201 11.02 25.62 -29.12
C THR A 201 9.69 26.24 -29.53
N ASP A 202 8.97 25.57 -30.44
CA ASP A 202 7.59 25.87 -30.85
C ASP A 202 6.53 25.55 -29.79
N ALA A 203 6.89 24.86 -28.71
CA ALA A 203 5.99 24.54 -27.58
C ALA A 203 6.41 25.26 -26.28
N GLY A 204 7.13 26.37 -26.39
CA GLY A 204 7.69 27.10 -25.27
C GLY A 204 9.14 26.73 -24.95
N LEU A 205 9.57 27.06 -23.74
CA LEU A 205 10.95 26.81 -23.29
C LEU A 205 11.10 25.33 -22.91
N VAL A 206 12.22 24.72 -23.28
CA VAL A 206 12.64 23.43 -22.73
C VAL A 206 13.94 23.63 -21.97
N SER A 207 13.95 23.32 -20.67
CA SER A 207 15.16 23.19 -19.87
C SER A 207 15.69 21.77 -19.99
N GLY A 208 17.02 21.63 -19.98
CA GLY A 208 17.67 20.32 -20.02
C GLY A 208 18.81 20.19 -19.01
N THR A 209 19.05 18.98 -18.53
CA THR A 209 20.22 18.61 -17.73
C THR A 209 20.87 17.39 -18.36
N SER A 210 22.17 17.45 -18.65
CA SER A 210 22.92 16.30 -19.17
C SER A 210 24.02 15.87 -18.23
N LEU A 211 23.99 14.59 -17.83
CA LEU A 211 25.04 13.94 -17.07
C LEU A 211 25.78 12.97 -17.98
N THR A 212 27.06 13.25 -18.24
CA THR A 212 27.79 12.56 -19.30
C THR A 212 29.24 12.24 -18.92
N ARG A 213 29.76 11.18 -19.54
CA ARG A 213 31.16 10.76 -19.49
C ARG A 213 31.72 10.71 -20.90
N LEU A 214 32.93 11.23 -21.08
CA LEU A 214 33.71 11.06 -22.30
C LEU A 214 34.77 9.97 -22.09
N ALA A 215 34.63 8.85 -22.80
CA ALA A 215 35.61 7.76 -22.80
C ALA A 215 35.88 7.30 -24.23
N ASN A 216 37.16 7.15 -24.61
CA ASN A 216 37.58 6.72 -25.95
C ASN A 216 36.95 7.55 -27.11
N GLY A 217 36.71 8.84 -26.88
CA GLY A 217 36.10 9.75 -27.87
C GLY A 217 34.57 9.69 -27.95
N SER A 218 33.94 8.78 -27.21
CA SER A 218 32.51 8.56 -27.15
C SER A 218 31.88 9.19 -25.92
N VAL A 219 30.70 9.80 -26.10
CA VAL A 219 29.90 10.36 -25.02
C VAL A 219 28.84 9.32 -24.64
N ALA A 220 28.82 8.94 -23.37
CA ALA A 220 27.78 8.10 -22.79
C ALA A 220 27.18 8.81 -21.57
N GLY A 221 25.88 8.67 -21.36
CA GLY A 221 25.21 9.32 -20.24
C GLY A 221 23.72 9.55 -20.48
N ARG A 222 23.17 10.61 -19.90
CA ARG A 222 21.75 10.92 -19.94
C ARG A 222 21.49 12.39 -20.21
N LEU A 223 20.35 12.68 -20.82
CA LEU A 223 19.81 14.03 -21.01
C LEU A 223 18.35 14.03 -20.54
N ALA A 224 18.06 14.72 -19.44
CA ALA A 224 16.71 14.99 -18.96
C ALA A 224 16.21 16.31 -19.54
N LEU A 225 14.94 16.36 -19.93
CA LEU A 225 14.30 17.51 -20.54
C LEU A 225 12.92 17.75 -19.92
N GLY A 226 12.63 19.01 -19.62
CA GLY A 226 11.35 19.44 -19.06
C GLY A 226 10.90 20.76 -19.66
N PHE A 227 9.58 20.95 -19.78
CA PHE A 227 9.01 22.22 -20.23
C PHE A 227 9.13 23.31 -19.15
N GLY A 228 9.31 24.55 -19.58
CA GLY A 228 9.39 25.71 -18.71
C GLY A 228 10.76 25.92 -18.08
N PHE A 229 10.88 27.00 -17.31
CA PHE A 229 12.12 27.40 -16.65
C PHE A 229 12.45 26.43 -15.51
N GLY A 230 13.63 25.79 -15.58
CA GLY A 230 14.09 24.88 -14.53
C GLY A 230 13.37 23.53 -14.55
N GLY A 231 12.58 23.22 -15.58
CA GLY A 231 11.74 22.02 -15.62
C GLY A 231 12.55 20.72 -15.53
N ALA A 232 13.77 20.69 -16.08
CA ALA A 232 14.67 19.54 -15.95
C ALA A 232 15.27 19.38 -14.54
N GLN A 233 15.34 20.47 -13.76
CA GLN A 233 15.94 20.50 -12.43
C GLN A 233 14.92 20.33 -11.31
N LYS A 234 13.62 20.57 -11.58
CA LYS A 234 12.50 20.38 -10.66
C LYS A 234 11.28 19.85 -11.39
N VAL A 235 10.92 18.60 -11.13
CA VAL A 235 9.72 18.00 -11.72
C VAL A 235 8.45 18.62 -11.12
N VAL A 236 7.74 19.44 -11.89
CA VAL A 236 6.43 20.00 -11.52
C VAL A 236 5.34 19.28 -12.30
N GLY A 237 4.92 18.09 -11.86
CA GLY A 237 3.85 17.32 -12.51
C GLY A 237 4.21 15.86 -12.80
N THR A 238 3.98 15.41 -14.04
CA THR A 238 4.03 13.99 -14.46
C THR A 238 5.42 13.45 -14.81
N GLY A 239 6.45 14.30 -14.85
CA GLY A 239 7.84 13.88 -15.05
C GLY A 239 8.56 14.58 -16.20
N ASN A 240 9.89 14.45 -16.19
CA ASN A 240 10.75 14.84 -17.29
C ASN A 240 10.87 13.71 -18.30
N SER A 241 11.05 14.03 -19.57
CA SER A 241 11.49 13.04 -20.54
C SER A 241 12.99 12.83 -20.34
N VAL A 242 13.43 11.58 -20.26
CA VAL A 242 14.85 11.23 -20.17
C VAL A 242 15.26 10.48 -21.42
N VAL A 243 16.37 10.90 -22.03
CA VAL A 243 17.03 10.12 -23.08
C VAL A 243 18.36 9.58 -22.57
N LEU A 244 18.46 8.25 -22.53
CA LEU A 244 19.71 7.54 -22.25
C LEU A 244 20.53 7.48 -23.54
N LEU A 245 21.73 8.08 -23.49
CA LEU A 245 22.70 8.10 -24.57
C LEU A 245 23.62 6.89 -24.45
N THR A 246 23.20 5.76 -25.04
CA THR A 246 24.01 4.53 -25.12
C THR A 246 24.68 4.40 -26.49
N GLN A 247 25.64 3.48 -26.61
CA GLN A 247 26.25 3.14 -27.90
C GLN A 247 25.92 1.71 -28.26
N ASP A 248 25.58 1.46 -29.52
CA ASP A 248 25.49 0.11 -30.06
C ASP A 248 26.88 -0.48 -30.33
N SER A 249 26.90 -1.72 -30.85
CA SER A 249 28.13 -2.44 -31.21
C SER A 249 28.97 -1.74 -32.29
N ASP A 250 28.37 -0.86 -33.09
CA ASP A 250 29.02 -0.12 -34.18
C ASP A 250 29.46 1.29 -33.73
N GLY A 251 29.22 1.64 -32.46
CA GLY A 251 29.60 2.90 -31.84
C GLY A 251 28.63 4.06 -32.12
N ALA A 252 27.49 3.79 -32.78
CA ALA A 252 26.44 4.77 -33.00
C ALA A 252 25.59 4.97 -31.73
N VAL A 253 25.07 6.19 -31.55
CA VAL A 253 24.24 6.50 -30.38
C VAL A 253 22.88 5.82 -30.55
N LEU A 254 22.51 4.97 -29.59
CA LEU A 254 21.20 4.34 -29.49
C LEU A 254 20.41 5.04 -28.36
N PRO A 255 19.53 6.02 -28.68
CA PRO A 255 18.76 6.74 -27.67
C PRO A 255 17.60 5.89 -27.15
N LEU A 256 17.54 5.70 -25.83
CA LEU A 256 16.36 5.13 -25.17
C LEU A 256 15.60 6.24 -24.45
N TRP A 257 14.31 6.39 -24.78
CA TRP A 257 13.46 7.46 -24.27
C TRP A 257 12.55 6.97 -23.16
N GLU A 258 12.34 7.83 -22.17
CA GLU A 258 11.39 7.68 -21.07
C GLU A 258 10.35 8.81 -21.12
N GLY A 259 9.09 8.52 -20.74
CA GLY A 259 8.00 9.48 -20.56
C GLY A 259 6.66 8.93 -21.04
N ASP A 260 5.54 9.26 -20.41
CA ASP A 260 4.25 8.63 -20.76
C ASP A 260 3.59 9.26 -22.00
N LEU A 261 3.59 10.58 -22.08
CA LEU A 261 3.11 11.35 -23.23
C LEU A 261 4.19 12.33 -23.70
N LEU A 262 4.90 11.93 -24.76
CA LEU A 262 6.00 12.69 -25.34
C LEU A 262 5.50 13.65 -26.41
N ARG A 263 5.68 14.95 -26.24
CA ARG A 263 5.34 15.97 -27.25
C ARG A 263 6.54 16.26 -28.13
N ARG A 264 6.43 15.98 -29.43
CA ARG A 264 7.46 16.34 -30.39
C ARG A 264 7.57 17.87 -30.50
N VAL A 265 8.80 18.39 -30.40
CA VAL A 265 9.08 19.83 -30.45
C VAL A 265 10.08 20.15 -31.55
N THR A 266 10.01 21.37 -32.06
CA THR A 266 10.98 21.93 -33.02
C THR A 266 11.92 22.88 -32.30
N VAL A 267 13.21 22.55 -32.25
CA VAL A 267 14.24 23.41 -31.65
C VAL A 267 14.66 24.49 -32.64
N ASP A 268 14.52 25.76 -32.24
CA ASP A 268 15.03 26.92 -32.98
C ASP A 268 16.46 27.26 -32.55
N ARG A 269 16.73 27.27 -31.24
CA ARG A 269 18.05 27.57 -30.69
C ARG A 269 18.29 26.92 -29.33
N MET A 270 19.54 26.59 -29.04
CA MET A 270 19.99 26.00 -27.77
C MET A 270 21.17 26.76 -27.18
N TRP A 271 21.22 26.85 -25.86
CA TRP A 271 22.30 27.46 -25.08
C TRP A 271 22.68 26.59 -23.89
N THR A 272 23.94 26.67 -23.46
CA THR A 272 24.39 26.15 -22.17
C THR A 272 24.45 27.28 -21.14
N VAL A 273 23.94 27.02 -19.94
CA VAL A 273 23.88 27.99 -18.83
C VAL A 273 24.68 27.55 -17.61
N GLN A 274 25.25 26.35 -17.65
CA GLN A 274 26.15 25.79 -16.64
C GLN A 274 26.92 24.63 -17.27
N ALA A 275 28.21 24.50 -16.94
CA ALA A 275 28.99 23.30 -17.18
C ALA A 275 29.91 23.06 -15.97
N ARG A 276 29.73 21.93 -15.28
CA ARG A 276 30.51 21.57 -14.09
C ARG A 276 30.93 20.10 -14.08
N PRO A 277 31.94 19.72 -13.29
CA PRO A 277 32.28 18.32 -13.07
C PRO A 277 31.09 17.54 -12.48
N ALA A 278 30.95 16.28 -12.87
CA ALA A 278 30.00 15.34 -12.26
C ALA A 278 30.76 14.24 -11.51
N PRO A 279 31.31 14.53 -10.31
CA PRO A 279 32.04 13.52 -9.54
C PRO A 279 31.13 12.33 -9.20
N GLY A 280 31.70 11.12 -9.24
CA GLY A 280 30.96 9.88 -8.96
C GLY A 280 29.97 9.44 -10.05
N PHE A 281 29.76 10.21 -11.12
CA PHE A 281 28.93 9.77 -12.23
C PHE A 281 29.66 8.75 -13.12
N GLU A 282 29.12 7.55 -13.21
CA GLU A 282 29.55 6.53 -14.16
C GLU A 282 28.32 5.94 -14.86
N PRO A 283 28.22 5.98 -16.19
CA PRO A 283 27.08 5.37 -16.91
C PRO A 283 26.91 3.87 -16.64
N ARG A 284 28.02 3.15 -16.40
CA ARG A 284 28.04 1.72 -16.08
C ARG A 284 28.75 1.50 -14.74
N GLN A 285 27.98 1.22 -13.71
CA GLN A 285 28.49 1.18 -12.34
C GLN A 285 28.90 -0.25 -11.98
N ARG A 286 30.04 -0.39 -11.29
CA ARG A 286 30.39 -1.65 -10.62
C ARG A 286 29.75 -1.63 -9.24
N VAL A 287 28.71 -2.44 -9.07
CA VAL A 287 27.90 -2.49 -7.84
C VAL A 287 27.83 -3.91 -7.32
N GLU A 288 27.57 -4.03 -6.03
CA GLU A 288 27.14 -5.30 -5.46
C GLU A 288 25.73 -5.65 -5.94
N VAL A 289 25.50 -6.93 -6.21
CA VAL A 289 24.20 -7.49 -6.57
C VAL A 289 23.99 -8.77 -5.78
N LEU A 290 22.75 -9.19 -5.59
CA LEU A 290 22.51 -10.46 -4.90
C LEU A 290 23.03 -11.65 -5.71
N THR A 291 23.55 -12.66 -5.01
CA THR A 291 23.77 -13.99 -5.60
C THR A 291 22.44 -14.69 -5.87
N GLU A 292 22.42 -15.67 -6.77
CA GLU A 292 21.19 -16.40 -7.11
C GLU A 292 20.58 -17.12 -5.90
N ASP A 293 21.41 -17.70 -5.03
CA ASP A 293 20.98 -18.34 -3.78
C ASP A 293 20.28 -17.33 -2.85
N SER A 294 20.85 -16.13 -2.71
CA SER A 294 20.26 -15.06 -1.90
C SER A 294 18.94 -14.58 -2.51
N ARG A 295 18.83 -14.46 -3.84
CA ARG A 295 17.55 -14.14 -4.50
C ARG A 295 16.49 -15.20 -4.24
N ALA A 296 16.85 -16.48 -4.33
CA ALA A 296 15.92 -17.57 -4.07
C ALA A 296 15.41 -17.57 -2.61
N GLN A 297 16.28 -17.24 -1.66
CA GLN A 297 15.92 -17.11 -0.24
C GLN A 297 14.93 -15.96 -0.01
N TRP A 298 15.21 -14.79 -0.57
CA TRP A 298 14.43 -13.57 -0.32
C TRP A 298 13.20 -13.42 -1.22
N ARG A 299 13.03 -14.26 -2.26
CA ARG A 299 11.82 -14.30 -3.10
C ARG A 299 10.54 -14.57 -2.29
N ARG A 300 10.64 -15.17 -1.10
CA ARG A 300 9.49 -15.43 -0.20
C ARG A 300 9.07 -14.23 0.63
N ALA A 301 9.87 -13.16 0.67
CA ALA A 301 9.60 -11.93 1.42
C ALA A 301 8.80 -10.91 0.60
N ASP A 302 7.95 -11.39 -0.33
CA ASP A 302 7.11 -10.60 -1.23
C ASP A 302 7.86 -9.39 -1.84
N PRO A 303 8.83 -9.64 -2.73
CA PRO A 303 9.67 -8.60 -3.33
C PRO A 303 8.86 -7.51 -4.05
N LEU A 304 9.28 -6.26 -3.87
CA LEU A 304 8.71 -5.11 -4.57
C LEU A 304 9.61 -4.71 -5.76
N PRO A 305 9.12 -4.77 -7.00
CA PRO A 305 9.82 -4.16 -8.13
C PRO A 305 9.93 -2.65 -7.93
N VAL A 306 11.14 -2.11 -8.07
CA VAL A 306 11.40 -0.68 -7.90
C VAL A 306 12.23 -0.16 -9.05
N GLU A 307 12.14 1.13 -9.32
CA GLU A 307 13.09 1.77 -10.22
C GLU A 307 14.26 2.36 -9.46
N VAL A 308 15.47 2.02 -9.87
CA VAL A 308 16.69 2.56 -9.27
C VAL A 308 17.03 3.89 -9.93
N VAL A 309 16.75 5.00 -9.23
CA VAL A 309 17.11 6.35 -9.66
C VAL A 309 18.58 6.62 -9.35
N VAL A 310 19.00 6.35 -8.11
CA VAL A 310 20.40 6.37 -7.66
C VAL A 310 20.72 5.00 -7.11
N SER A 311 21.69 4.31 -7.72
CA SER A 311 22.07 2.95 -7.31
C SER A 311 22.81 2.94 -5.97
N PRO A 312 22.56 1.96 -5.09
CA PRO A 312 23.44 1.72 -3.96
C PRO A 312 24.82 1.26 -4.43
N SER A 313 25.85 1.60 -3.64
CA SER A 313 27.21 1.08 -3.81
C SER A 313 27.37 -0.35 -3.25
N ALA A 314 26.62 -0.70 -2.20
CA ALA A 314 26.59 -2.01 -1.55
C ALA A 314 25.16 -2.45 -1.27
N VAL A 315 24.89 -3.76 -1.33
CA VAL A 315 23.55 -4.30 -1.04
C VAL A 315 23.49 -4.71 0.42
N VAL A 316 23.12 -3.75 1.27
CA VAL A 316 23.09 -3.93 2.73
C VAL A 316 21.74 -3.50 3.28
N PRO A 317 21.11 -4.29 4.18
CA PRO A 317 19.94 -3.86 4.94
C PRO A 317 20.17 -2.51 5.63
N GLY A 318 19.22 -1.58 5.52
CA GLY A 318 19.30 -0.28 6.20
C GLY A 318 17.96 0.43 6.33
N ASP A 319 17.96 1.52 7.10
CA ASP A 319 16.79 2.38 7.29
C ASP A 319 16.49 3.12 5.99
N PHE A 320 15.24 3.58 5.85
CA PHE A 320 14.81 4.32 4.67
C PHE A 320 13.93 5.52 4.98
N LEU A 321 13.95 6.50 4.07
CA LEU A 321 13.00 7.61 4.05
C LEU A 321 12.02 7.43 2.90
N SER A 322 10.84 8.04 3.01
CA SER A 322 9.92 8.18 1.88
C SER A 322 9.44 9.62 1.70
N ALA A 323 9.31 10.08 0.46
CA ALA A 323 8.67 11.35 0.14
C ALA A 323 7.99 11.28 -1.24
N VAL A 324 7.14 12.25 -1.59
CA VAL A 324 6.50 12.24 -2.92
C VAL A 324 7.52 12.59 -4.00
N THR A 325 8.38 13.57 -3.73
CA THR A 325 9.42 14.04 -4.64
C THR A 325 10.82 13.84 -4.08
N VAL A 326 11.82 13.76 -4.96
CA VAL A 326 13.24 13.69 -4.56
C VAL A 326 13.72 14.95 -3.81
N ASP A 327 13.17 16.12 -4.14
CA ASP A 327 13.46 17.39 -3.44
C ASP A 327 12.91 17.39 -2.00
N ASP A 328 11.69 16.88 -1.80
CA ASP A 328 11.11 16.73 -0.46
C ASP A 328 11.90 15.71 0.37
N ALA A 329 12.34 14.62 -0.27
CA ALA A 329 13.18 13.62 0.38
C ALA A 329 14.53 14.22 0.81
N TRP A 330 15.16 15.03 -0.04
CA TRP A 330 16.41 15.69 0.28
C TRP A 330 16.25 16.67 1.45
N SER A 331 15.19 17.47 1.45
CA SER A 331 14.85 18.38 2.54
C SER A 331 14.67 17.62 3.86
N ALA A 332 14.00 16.47 3.82
CA ALA A 332 13.83 15.59 4.98
C ALA A 332 15.17 15.00 5.45
N TYR A 333 16.02 14.54 4.53
CA TYR A 333 17.34 13.99 4.83
C TYR A 333 18.27 15.01 5.50
N LEU A 334 18.23 16.27 5.05
CA LEU A 334 19.02 17.36 5.66
C LEU A 334 18.62 17.68 7.10
N ALA A 335 17.35 17.44 7.46
CA ALA A 335 16.84 17.69 8.80
C ALA A 335 17.25 16.62 9.83
N LEU A 336 17.81 15.50 9.39
CA LEU A 336 18.27 14.40 10.26
C LEU A 336 19.58 14.73 10.97
N GLY A 337 19.75 14.17 12.16
CA GLY A 337 21.03 14.20 12.89
C GLY A 337 22.13 13.37 12.19
N PRO A 338 23.42 13.58 12.51
CA PRO A 338 24.52 12.81 11.92
C PRO A 338 24.34 11.29 12.02
N ASP A 339 24.06 10.78 13.23
CA ASP A 339 23.90 9.35 13.49
C ASP A 339 22.71 8.72 12.75
N GLU A 340 21.64 9.48 12.52
CA GLU A 340 20.46 9.03 11.76
C GLU A 340 20.76 8.95 10.27
N ARG A 341 21.48 9.94 9.73
CA ARG A 341 21.88 9.94 8.31
C ARG A 341 22.78 8.77 7.97
N GLU A 342 23.64 8.34 8.89
CA GLU A 342 24.50 7.15 8.68
C GLU A 342 23.69 5.83 8.58
N ARG A 343 22.50 5.78 9.19
CA ARG A 343 21.60 4.61 9.13
C ARG A 343 20.70 4.60 7.91
N VAL A 344 20.28 5.77 7.42
CA VAL A 344 19.44 5.90 6.22
C VAL A 344 20.27 5.55 4.98
N ARG A 345 19.97 4.39 4.38
CA ARG A 345 20.65 3.90 3.18
C ARG A 345 19.80 4.04 1.92
N TYR A 346 18.49 4.14 2.09
CA TYR A 346 17.53 4.14 0.98
C TYR A 346 16.51 5.28 1.11
N VAL A 347 16.08 5.79 -0.02
CA VAL A 347 15.06 6.83 -0.13
C VAL A 347 14.05 6.41 -1.18
N PHE A 348 12.78 6.30 -0.79
CA PHE A 348 11.68 6.02 -1.72
C PHE A 348 10.98 7.30 -2.15
N VAL A 349 10.73 7.41 -3.44
CA VAL A 349 9.99 8.54 -4.04
C VAL A 349 8.96 8.08 -5.05
N GLU A 350 7.86 8.82 -5.24
CA GLU A 350 6.95 8.55 -6.35
C GLU A 350 7.41 9.22 -7.64
N ARG A 351 8.04 10.39 -7.51
CA ARG A 351 8.45 11.24 -8.61
C ARG A 351 9.85 11.77 -8.40
N GLY A 352 10.56 11.87 -9.50
CA GLY A 352 11.91 12.39 -9.53
C GLY A 352 12.80 11.60 -10.48
N SER A 353 13.96 12.16 -10.74
CA SER A 353 14.97 11.66 -11.66
C SER A 353 16.38 11.86 -11.10
N ALA A 354 17.36 11.13 -11.65
CA ALA A 354 18.74 11.18 -11.16
C ALA A 354 19.46 12.48 -11.59
N GLU A 355 18.85 13.19 -12.54
CA GLU A 355 19.34 14.39 -13.19
C GLU A 355 18.86 15.67 -12.48
N GLU A 356 17.91 15.57 -11.56
CA GLU A 356 17.53 16.67 -10.66
C GLU A 356 18.63 16.96 -9.65
N HIS A 357 18.65 18.19 -9.12
CA HIS A 357 19.64 18.60 -8.13
C HIS A 357 19.68 17.65 -6.94
N ALA A 358 18.53 17.28 -6.36
CA ALA A 358 18.48 16.32 -5.26
C ALA A 358 18.99 14.92 -5.61
N GLY A 359 18.76 14.43 -6.84
CA GLY A 359 19.31 13.17 -7.32
C GLY A 359 20.85 13.17 -7.36
N LEU A 360 21.44 14.30 -7.76
CA LEU A 360 22.90 14.49 -7.74
C LEU A 360 23.45 14.47 -6.31
N MET A 361 22.76 15.13 -5.38
CA MET A 361 23.19 15.23 -3.98
C MET A 361 23.12 13.87 -3.27
N PHE A 362 22.04 13.11 -3.44
CA PHE A 362 21.94 11.75 -2.89
C PHE A 362 23.03 10.83 -3.42
N ARG A 363 23.39 10.94 -4.70
CA ARG A 363 24.51 10.18 -5.27
C ARG A 363 25.85 10.54 -4.60
N GLN A 364 26.10 11.81 -4.34
CA GLN A 364 27.32 12.26 -3.65
C GLN A 364 27.35 11.83 -2.17
N CYS A 365 26.19 11.69 -1.54
CA CYS A 365 26.04 11.12 -0.20
C CYS A 365 26.03 9.59 -0.16
N GLU A 366 26.14 8.91 -1.30
CA GLU A 366 26.03 7.44 -1.42
C GLU A 366 24.74 6.84 -0.84
N VAL A 367 23.65 7.61 -0.89
CA VAL A 367 22.31 7.16 -0.48
C VAL A 367 21.52 6.76 -1.72
N ALA A 368 20.99 5.54 -1.72
CA ALA A 368 20.22 5.04 -2.85
C ALA A 368 18.84 5.70 -2.92
N VAL A 369 18.38 6.02 -4.13
CA VAL A 369 17.06 6.60 -4.39
C VAL A 369 16.29 5.64 -5.29
N LEU A 370 15.13 5.22 -4.81
CA LEU A 370 14.27 4.22 -5.41
C LEU A 370 12.92 4.88 -5.75
N ARG A 371 12.44 4.71 -6.98
CA ARG A 371 11.15 5.21 -7.40
C ARG A 371 10.10 4.09 -7.38
N THR A 372 9.03 4.32 -6.63
CA THR A 372 7.87 3.43 -6.46
C THR A 372 6.68 4.20 -5.93
N ARG A 373 5.46 3.65 -5.98
CA ARG A 373 4.32 4.27 -5.27
C ARG A 373 4.53 4.06 -3.78
N LEU A 374 4.32 5.12 -2.98
CA LEU A 374 4.52 4.99 -1.54
C LEU A 374 3.50 4.02 -0.91
N ALA A 375 2.34 3.88 -1.55
CA ALA A 375 1.31 2.90 -1.18
C ALA A 375 1.77 1.45 -1.28
N ASP A 376 2.74 1.14 -2.14
CA ASP A 376 3.22 -0.23 -2.36
C ASP A 376 4.30 -0.62 -1.32
N ILE A 377 4.79 0.33 -0.52
CA ILE A 377 5.78 0.08 0.53
C ILE A 377 5.09 -0.55 1.74
N PRO A 378 5.54 -1.72 2.24
CA PRO A 378 4.95 -2.34 3.41
C PRO A 378 5.06 -1.43 4.65
N THR A 379 3.90 -1.07 5.23
CA THR A 379 3.79 -0.15 6.37
C THR A 379 4.56 -0.62 7.61
N ALA A 380 4.77 -1.93 7.76
CA ALA A 380 5.43 -2.56 8.90
C ALA A 380 6.94 -2.79 8.72
N ALA A 381 7.52 -2.46 7.55
CA ALA A 381 8.92 -2.74 7.27
C ALA A 381 9.86 -1.95 8.20
N GLY A 382 10.72 -2.67 8.92
CA GLY A 382 11.75 -2.09 9.79
C GLY A 382 13.03 -1.72 9.05
N PHE A 383 13.34 -2.40 7.95
CA PHE A 383 14.47 -2.08 7.08
C PHE A 383 14.19 -2.47 5.62
N THR A 384 15.06 -2.03 4.73
CA THR A 384 15.01 -2.40 3.31
C THR A 384 16.41 -2.63 2.73
N PHE A 385 16.46 -3.32 1.60
CA PHE A 385 17.61 -3.32 0.68
C PHE A 385 17.16 -3.66 -0.74
N VAL A 386 17.97 -3.27 -1.73
CA VAL A 386 17.64 -3.44 -3.16
C VAL A 386 18.72 -4.23 -3.88
N ASP A 387 18.32 -5.15 -4.75
CA ASP A 387 19.21 -5.78 -5.72
C ASP A 387 19.22 -4.95 -7.02
N PRO A 388 20.28 -4.18 -7.32
CA PRO A 388 20.30 -3.32 -8.51
C PRO A 388 20.34 -4.12 -9.83
N TRP A 389 20.67 -5.42 -9.79
CA TRP A 389 20.59 -6.29 -10.97
C TRP A 389 19.16 -6.68 -11.33
N THR A 390 18.35 -7.04 -10.33
CA THR A 390 16.95 -7.41 -10.56
C THR A 390 16.00 -6.23 -10.41
N GLN A 391 16.49 -5.06 -9.99
CA GLN A 391 15.70 -3.87 -9.66
C GLN A 391 14.54 -4.22 -8.72
N THR A 392 14.86 -5.05 -7.73
CA THR A 392 13.90 -5.60 -6.79
C THR A 392 14.31 -5.23 -5.38
N CYS A 393 13.37 -4.65 -4.64
CA CYS A 393 13.51 -4.25 -3.26
C CYS A 393 12.93 -5.33 -2.36
N TYR A 394 13.60 -5.57 -1.23
CA TYR A 394 13.20 -6.53 -0.23
C TYR A 394 13.03 -5.80 1.10
N PHE A 395 11.95 -6.11 1.79
CA PHE A 395 11.63 -5.54 3.09
C PHE A 395 11.73 -6.62 4.17
N GLY A 396 12.04 -6.20 5.39
CA GLY A 396 12.05 -7.08 6.54
C GLY A 396 11.66 -6.35 7.82
N ASP A 397 11.25 -7.15 8.81
CA ASP A 397 10.92 -6.67 10.16
C ASP A 397 12.18 -6.69 11.05
N GLY A 398 12.26 -5.80 12.04
CA GLY A 398 13.32 -5.80 13.04
C GLY A 398 14.61 -5.08 12.64
N ALA A 399 15.74 -5.45 13.26
CA ALA A 399 17.01 -4.75 13.09
C ALA A 399 17.77 -5.15 11.79
N PRO A 400 18.30 -4.19 11.00
CA PRO A 400 19.04 -4.48 9.77
C PRO A 400 20.21 -5.45 9.94
N ALA A 401 20.89 -5.40 11.09
CA ALA A 401 22.09 -6.19 11.37
C ALA A 401 21.85 -7.71 11.35
N ALA A 402 20.71 -8.17 11.86
CA ALA A 402 20.36 -9.60 11.89
C ALA A 402 20.08 -10.18 10.49
N ALA A 403 19.66 -9.33 9.56
CA ALA A 403 19.42 -9.70 8.17
C ALA A 403 20.69 -9.69 7.31
N ALA A 404 21.70 -8.90 7.68
CA ALA A 404 22.92 -8.72 6.90
C ALA A 404 23.68 -10.04 6.64
N ASP A 405 23.75 -10.93 7.63
CA ASP A 405 24.41 -12.25 7.50
C ASP A 405 23.74 -13.19 6.48
N ARG A 406 22.49 -12.90 6.11
CA ARG A 406 21.70 -13.67 5.13
C ARG A 406 21.80 -13.08 3.72
N VAL A 407 22.41 -11.91 3.55
CA VAL A 407 22.55 -11.24 2.26
C VAL A 407 23.91 -11.59 1.67
N ARG A 408 23.90 -12.36 0.57
CA ARG A 408 25.12 -12.74 -0.15
C ARG A 408 25.20 -12.03 -1.48
N THR A 409 26.28 -11.29 -1.69
CA THR A 409 26.47 -10.44 -2.86
C THR A 409 27.62 -10.91 -3.76
N GLU A 410 27.59 -10.47 -5.02
CA GLU A 410 28.70 -10.52 -5.97
C GLU A 410 28.83 -9.18 -6.69
N ILE A 411 30.01 -8.87 -7.23
CA ILE A 411 30.23 -7.61 -7.95
C ILE A 411 29.86 -7.80 -9.43
N ARG A 412 28.98 -6.94 -9.95
CA ARG A 412 28.66 -6.87 -11.39
C ARG A 412 28.75 -5.44 -11.92
N GLU A 413 28.99 -5.32 -13.22
CA GLU A 413 28.83 -4.07 -13.94
C GLU A 413 27.38 -3.94 -14.39
N VAL A 414 26.71 -2.86 -13.98
CA VAL A 414 25.29 -2.61 -14.20
C VAL A 414 25.10 -1.28 -14.92
N LEU A 415 24.33 -1.31 -16.01
CA LEU A 415 23.85 -0.12 -16.70
C LEU A 415 22.54 0.32 -16.05
N THR A 416 22.53 1.49 -15.40
CA THR A 416 21.33 2.06 -14.81
C THR A 416 20.45 2.64 -15.90
N VAL A 417 19.35 1.95 -16.22
CA VAL A 417 18.37 2.39 -17.23
C VAL A 417 17.09 2.85 -16.52
N PRO A 418 16.50 3.99 -16.90
CA PRO A 418 15.20 4.38 -16.36
C PRO A 418 14.14 3.32 -16.65
N ALA A 419 13.26 3.04 -15.69
CA ALA A 419 12.34 1.92 -15.81
C ALA A 419 11.31 2.12 -16.93
N GLY A 420 11.01 3.37 -17.31
CA GLY A 420 10.13 3.69 -18.45
C GLY A 420 10.82 3.69 -19.81
N ALA A 421 12.12 3.38 -19.88
CA ALA A 421 12.87 3.47 -21.13
C ALA A 421 12.32 2.54 -22.23
N ARG A 422 12.25 3.06 -23.45
CA ARG A 422 11.81 2.37 -24.66
C ARG A 422 12.52 2.90 -25.92
N LEU A 423 12.52 2.08 -26.96
CA LEU A 423 12.80 2.52 -28.32
C LEU A 423 11.54 3.21 -28.86
N LEU A 424 11.72 4.37 -29.50
CA LEU A 424 10.64 5.03 -30.23
C LEU A 424 10.77 4.64 -31.70
N ILE A 425 9.73 4.01 -32.23
CA ILE A 425 9.70 3.56 -33.63
C ILE A 425 8.99 4.61 -34.47
N GLU A 426 9.64 5.05 -35.54
CA GLU A 426 9.05 5.94 -36.53
C GLU A 426 8.34 5.14 -37.61
N ARG A 427 7.36 5.76 -38.29
CA ARG A 427 6.64 5.09 -39.39
C ARG A 427 7.57 4.64 -40.52
N ALA A 428 8.68 5.34 -40.73
CA ALA A 428 9.65 4.99 -41.77
C ALA A 428 10.35 3.66 -41.47
N ASP A 429 10.54 3.30 -40.20
CA ASP A 429 11.33 2.15 -39.76
C ASP A 429 10.60 0.81 -40.04
N VAL A 430 9.27 0.83 -40.09
CA VAL A 430 8.44 -0.37 -40.28
C VAL A 430 8.01 -0.62 -41.73
N ARG A 431 8.36 0.29 -42.66
CA ARG A 431 7.91 0.23 -44.06
C ARG A 431 8.32 -1.05 -44.78
N SER A 432 9.53 -1.53 -44.50
CA SER A 432 10.08 -2.76 -45.07
C SER A 432 9.49 -4.03 -44.48
N THR A 433 8.94 -3.97 -43.26
CA THR A 433 8.36 -5.11 -42.53
C THR A 433 6.88 -5.32 -42.86
N ALA A 434 6.21 -4.29 -43.40
CA ALA A 434 4.80 -4.30 -43.79
C ALA A 434 4.52 -5.09 -45.10
N ASN A 435 5.05 -6.31 -45.22
CA ASN A 435 4.95 -7.20 -46.39
C ASN A 435 4.04 -8.43 -46.17
N GLY A 436 3.30 -8.50 -45.06
CA GLY A 436 2.28 -9.54 -44.84
C GLY A 436 2.76 -10.82 -44.12
N HIS A 437 3.95 -10.82 -43.52
CA HIS A 437 4.43 -11.93 -42.70
C HIS A 437 4.20 -11.65 -41.20
N PRO A 438 3.96 -12.69 -40.38
CA PRO A 438 3.93 -12.54 -38.92
C PRO A 438 5.23 -11.92 -38.43
N VAL A 439 5.12 -10.89 -37.60
CA VAL A 439 6.30 -10.23 -37.02
C VAL A 439 6.64 -10.80 -35.66
N ASP A 440 7.94 -10.84 -35.35
CA ASP A 440 8.44 -11.21 -34.03
C ASP A 440 9.32 -10.11 -33.41
N GLU A 441 9.83 -10.35 -32.20
CA GLU A 441 10.67 -9.39 -31.49
C GLU A 441 12.01 -9.12 -32.21
N SER A 442 12.50 -10.06 -33.02
CA SER A 442 13.74 -9.88 -33.78
C SER A 442 13.60 -8.90 -34.95
N ASP A 443 12.37 -8.64 -35.41
CA ASP A 443 12.06 -7.62 -36.42
C ASP A 443 12.05 -6.19 -35.88
N LEU A 444 12.10 -6.01 -34.54
CA LEU A 444 12.09 -4.70 -33.90
C LEU A 444 13.33 -3.88 -34.28
N PRO A 445 13.18 -2.69 -34.89
CA PRO A 445 14.31 -1.83 -35.20
C PRO A 445 15.14 -1.50 -33.95
N GLY A 446 16.46 -1.71 -34.00
CA GLY A 446 17.38 -1.44 -32.88
C GLY A 446 17.53 -2.57 -31.85
N VAL A 447 16.79 -3.69 -31.97
CA VAL A 447 16.85 -4.81 -31.02
C VAL A 447 18.24 -5.45 -30.90
N ALA A 448 18.97 -5.57 -32.01
CA ALA A 448 20.31 -6.15 -32.02
C ALA A 448 21.30 -5.28 -31.21
N GLY A 449 21.25 -3.97 -31.39
CA GLY A 449 22.04 -3.01 -30.62
C GLY A 449 21.69 -3.04 -29.13
N LEU A 450 20.39 -3.12 -28.81
CA LEU A 450 19.91 -3.20 -27.42
C LEU A 450 20.40 -4.47 -26.71
N ARG A 451 20.32 -5.64 -27.36
CA ARG A 451 20.80 -6.93 -26.81
C ARG A 451 22.32 -6.98 -26.66
N ALA A 452 23.06 -6.17 -27.42
CA ALA A 452 24.50 -6.07 -27.35
C ALA A 452 24.99 -5.11 -26.25
N LEU A 453 24.10 -4.39 -25.55
CA LEU A 453 24.49 -3.43 -24.51
C LEU A 453 25.12 -4.13 -23.29
N PRO A 454 26.37 -3.80 -22.92
CA PRO A 454 27.04 -4.41 -21.78
C PRO A 454 26.43 -3.93 -20.46
N GLY A 455 26.29 -4.86 -19.50
CA GLY A 455 25.78 -4.56 -18.16
C GLY A 455 24.27 -4.25 -18.10
N LEU A 456 23.53 -4.36 -19.21
CA LEU A 456 22.08 -4.20 -19.22
C LEU A 456 21.42 -5.38 -18.49
N PRO A 457 20.66 -5.13 -17.40
CA PRO A 457 20.00 -6.22 -16.70
C PRO A 457 18.93 -6.92 -17.53
N PRO A 458 18.73 -8.25 -17.41
CA PRO A 458 17.74 -9.02 -18.17
C PRO A 458 16.31 -8.50 -18.03
N LEU A 459 15.91 -8.08 -16.83
CA LEU A 459 14.57 -7.52 -16.58
C LEU A 459 14.41 -6.14 -17.23
N ALA A 460 15.45 -5.31 -17.19
CA ALA A 460 15.46 -4.02 -17.89
C ALA A 460 15.35 -4.23 -19.41
N LEU A 461 16.11 -5.18 -19.97
CA LEU A 461 16.02 -5.57 -21.38
C LEU A 461 14.61 -6.03 -21.74
N ALA A 462 14.04 -7.00 -21.01
CA ALA A 462 12.69 -7.49 -21.25
C ALA A 462 11.64 -6.37 -21.14
N GLY A 463 11.79 -5.47 -20.17
CA GLY A 463 10.94 -4.30 -20.00
C GLY A 463 11.01 -3.33 -21.19
N ILE A 464 12.21 -3.00 -21.66
CA ILE A 464 12.43 -2.12 -22.82
C ILE A 464 11.81 -2.74 -24.06
N LEU A 465 12.06 -4.02 -24.32
CA LEU A 465 11.50 -4.76 -25.46
C LEU A 465 9.98 -4.77 -25.42
N ARG A 466 9.40 -5.09 -24.26
CA ARG A 466 7.95 -5.08 -24.05
C ARG A 466 7.36 -3.69 -24.30
N ARG A 467 7.95 -2.62 -23.75
CA ARG A 467 7.43 -1.25 -23.95
C ARG A 467 7.65 -0.72 -25.38
N SER A 468 8.68 -1.20 -26.07
CA SER A 468 8.94 -0.84 -27.47
C SER A 468 8.03 -1.57 -28.44
N THR A 469 7.39 -2.67 -28.01
CA THR A 469 6.50 -3.50 -28.84
C THR A 469 5.02 -3.31 -28.52
N LEU A 470 4.65 -3.07 -27.25
CA LEU A 470 3.26 -2.94 -26.81
C LEU A 470 2.69 -1.53 -27.08
N PRO A 471 1.54 -1.41 -27.79
CA PRO A 471 0.95 -0.11 -28.12
C PRO A 471 0.59 0.76 -26.91
N GLY A 472 0.13 0.17 -25.80
CA GLY A 472 -0.30 0.91 -24.61
C GLY A 472 0.83 1.41 -23.68
N ALA A 473 2.10 1.17 -24.03
CA ALA A 473 3.25 1.42 -23.14
C ALA A 473 3.78 2.88 -23.15
N GLY A 474 3.11 3.78 -23.86
CA GLY A 474 3.47 5.19 -23.97
C GLY A 474 2.97 5.80 -25.28
N TYR A 475 3.00 7.12 -25.36
CA TYR A 475 2.40 7.86 -26.47
C TYR A 475 3.28 9.01 -26.93
N VAL A 476 3.10 9.40 -28.18
CA VAL A 476 3.72 10.58 -28.79
C VAL A 476 2.62 11.48 -29.33
N ARG A 477 2.64 12.76 -28.95
CA ARG A 477 1.86 13.83 -29.59
C ARG A 477 2.69 14.48 -30.69
N ASP A 478 2.11 14.56 -31.87
CA ASP A 478 2.59 15.38 -32.98
C ASP A 478 1.48 16.34 -33.47
N ALA A 479 1.72 17.04 -34.58
CA ALA A 479 0.74 17.98 -35.15
C ALA A 479 -0.54 17.30 -35.67
N SER A 480 -0.53 15.97 -35.85
CA SER A 480 -1.65 15.19 -36.40
C SER A 480 -2.50 14.48 -35.33
N GLY A 481 -2.00 14.35 -34.11
CA GLY A 481 -2.73 13.72 -33.01
C GLY A 481 -1.81 13.02 -32.01
N VAL A 482 -2.39 12.07 -31.26
CA VAL A 482 -1.66 11.26 -30.26
C VAL A 482 -1.66 9.80 -30.73
N THR A 483 -0.47 9.22 -30.84
CA THR A 483 -0.27 7.86 -31.37
C THR A 483 0.73 7.08 -30.51
N SER A 484 0.74 5.75 -30.62
CA SER A 484 1.74 4.94 -29.93
C SER A 484 3.04 4.87 -30.75
N PRO A 485 4.21 5.06 -30.13
CA PRO A 485 5.51 4.90 -30.80
C PRO A 485 5.98 3.45 -30.85
N ALA A 486 5.17 2.49 -30.39
CA ALA A 486 5.56 1.08 -30.36
C ALA A 486 5.61 0.46 -31.76
N PHE A 487 6.47 -0.54 -31.96
CA PHE A 487 6.67 -1.22 -33.22
C PHE A 487 5.38 -1.79 -33.83
N THR A 488 4.62 -2.56 -33.04
CA THR A 488 3.39 -3.19 -33.53
C THR A 488 2.30 -2.16 -33.83
N ALA A 489 2.28 -1.04 -33.10
CA ALA A 489 1.38 0.08 -33.35
C ALA A 489 1.71 0.77 -34.67
N ARG A 490 2.98 1.12 -34.91
CA ARG A 490 3.43 1.73 -36.18
C ARG A 490 3.18 0.82 -37.36
N LEU A 491 3.43 -0.47 -37.19
CA LEU A 491 3.14 -1.47 -38.22
C LEU A 491 1.64 -1.56 -38.51
N ALA A 492 0.78 -1.58 -37.48
CA ALA A 492 -0.67 -1.56 -37.65
C ALA A 492 -1.13 -0.30 -38.41
N GLU A 493 -0.65 0.88 -38.02
CA GLU A 493 -0.97 2.14 -38.69
C GLU A 493 -0.56 2.16 -40.17
N GLU A 494 0.60 1.60 -40.49
CA GLU A 494 1.12 1.51 -41.86
C GLU A 494 0.33 0.49 -42.70
N LEU A 495 0.01 -0.68 -42.14
CA LEU A 495 -0.79 -1.70 -42.82
C LEU A 495 -2.22 -1.20 -43.10
N VAL A 496 -2.85 -0.53 -42.12
CA VAL A 496 -4.16 0.10 -42.32
C VAL A 496 -4.08 1.20 -43.38
N ALA A 497 -3.01 2.01 -43.41
CA ALA A 497 -2.81 3.00 -44.47
C ALA A 497 -2.67 2.37 -45.87
N LYS A 498 -2.17 1.12 -45.96
CA LYS A 498 -2.11 0.32 -47.18
C LYS A 498 -3.42 -0.44 -47.49
N GLY A 499 -4.46 -0.27 -46.68
CA GLY A 499 -5.78 -0.88 -46.89
C GLY A 499 -5.95 -2.29 -46.30
N ALA A 500 -5.11 -2.70 -45.35
CA ALA A 500 -5.28 -3.97 -44.65
C ALA A 500 -6.56 -3.95 -43.77
N ASP A 501 -7.33 -5.03 -43.83
CA ASP A 501 -8.49 -5.27 -42.97
C ASP A 501 -8.10 -6.01 -41.68
N GLU A 502 -9.07 -6.21 -40.78
CA GLU A 502 -8.85 -6.88 -39.50
C GLU A 502 -8.26 -8.29 -39.63
N HIS A 503 -8.64 -9.05 -40.67
CA HIS A 503 -8.15 -10.40 -40.88
C HIS A 503 -6.69 -10.38 -41.34
N ALA A 504 -6.35 -9.51 -42.28
CA ALA A 504 -4.97 -9.30 -42.73
C ALA A 504 -4.07 -8.83 -41.57
N LEU A 505 -4.56 -7.97 -40.69
CA LEU A 505 -3.84 -7.52 -39.49
C LEU A 505 -3.61 -8.68 -38.50
N ALA A 506 -4.59 -9.54 -38.27
CA ALA A 506 -4.47 -10.69 -37.36
C ALA A 506 -3.47 -11.76 -37.84
N VAL A 507 -3.17 -11.81 -39.15
CA VAL A 507 -2.13 -12.70 -39.71
C VAL A 507 -0.72 -12.17 -39.42
N VAL A 508 -0.57 -10.84 -39.35
CA VAL A 508 0.73 -10.17 -39.23
C VAL A 508 1.06 -9.81 -37.78
N LEU A 509 0.09 -9.24 -37.06
CA LEU A 509 0.27 -8.67 -35.73
C LEU A 509 0.04 -9.72 -34.64
N PRO A 510 0.76 -9.62 -33.50
CA PRO A 510 0.49 -10.45 -32.34
C PRO A 510 -0.85 -10.06 -31.70
N ALA A 511 -1.47 -11.03 -30.99
CA ALA A 511 -2.80 -10.87 -30.39
C ALA A 511 -2.94 -9.64 -29.47
N HIS A 512 -1.89 -9.31 -28.71
CA HIS A 512 -1.89 -8.15 -27.80
C HIS A 512 -1.91 -6.79 -28.53
N ALA A 513 -1.58 -6.74 -29.82
CA ALA A 513 -1.62 -5.51 -30.63
C ALA A 513 -2.97 -5.32 -31.35
N MET A 514 -3.80 -6.37 -31.39
CA MET A 514 -5.10 -6.32 -32.08
C MET A 514 -6.08 -5.28 -31.52
N PRO A 515 -6.17 -5.01 -30.20
CA PRO A 515 -7.00 -3.92 -29.69
C PRO A 515 -6.63 -2.57 -30.30
N TYR A 516 -5.33 -2.27 -30.41
CA TYR A 516 -4.84 -1.05 -31.05
C TYR A 516 -5.13 -1.02 -32.55
N ALA A 517 -4.92 -2.14 -33.26
CA ALA A 517 -5.23 -2.25 -34.68
C ALA A 517 -6.72 -1.99 -34.97
N ARG A 518 -7.62 -2.53 -34.13
CA ARG A 518 -9.06 -2.25 -34.17
C ARG A 518 -9.37 -0.78 -33.90
N ALA A 519 -8.72 -0.17 -32.92
CA ALA A 519 -8.86 1.25 -32.63
C ALA A 519 -8.45 2.13 -33.83
N VAL A 520 -7.33 1.80 -34.50
CA VAL A 520 -6.89 2.51 -35.72
C VAL A 520 -7.91 2.35 -36.85
N LEU A 521 -8.43 1.14 -37.08
CA LEU A 521 -9.46 0.89 -38.10
C LEU A 521 -10.76 1.65 -37.82
N ALA A 522 -11.20 1.69 -36.56
CA ALA A 522 -12.39 2.41 -36.14
C ALA A 522 -12.22 3.94 -36.32
N ALA A 523 -11.10 4.51 -35.84
CA ALA A 523 -10.83 5.94 -35.94
C ALA A 523 -10.64 6.44 -37.38
N ARG A 524 -10.12 5.58 -38.29
CA ARG A 524 -9.90 5.93 -39.70
C ARG A 524 -11.10 5.61 -40.62
N GLY A 525 -12.22 5.12 -40.07
CA GLY A 525 -13.40 4.75 -40.86
C GLY A 525 -13.20 3.51 -41.76
N GLY A 526 -12.18 2.70 -41.47
CA GLY A 526 -11.92 1.44 -42.18
C GLY A 526 -12.85 0.29 -41.78
N LEU A 527 -13.57 0.44 -40.66
CA LEU A 527 -14.61 -0.47 -40.20
C LEU A 527 -15.82 0.31 -39.68
N ASP A 528 -17.01 -0.27 -39.85
CA ASP A 528 -18.23 0.20 -39.19
C ASP A 528 -18.04 0.14 -37.66
N PRO A 529 -18.24 1.26 -36.92
CA PRO A 529 -18.18 1.26 -35.46
C PRO A 529 -19.05 0.18 -34.81
N ALA A 530 -20.21 -0.15 -35.40
CA ALA A 530 -21.08 -1.21 -34.88
C ALA A 530 -20.49 -2.62 -35.00
N ARG A 531 -19.46 -2.82 -35.85
CA ARG A 531 -18.72 -4.08 -35.94
C ARG A 531 -17.61 -4.20 -34.90
N VAL A 532 -16.94 -3.08 -34.57
CA VAL A 532 -15.80 -3.07 -33.64
C VAL A 532 -16.25 -2.86 -32.19
N LEU A 533 -17.27 -2.03 -31.99
CA LEU A 533 -17.82 -1.62 -30.70
C LEU A 533 -19.32 -1.96 -30.62
N PRO A 534 -19.72 -3.24 -30.81
CA PRO A 534 -21.13 -3.60 -31.00
C PRO A 534 -22.00 -3.23 -29.80
N ARG A 535 -21.51 -3.39 -28.56
CA ARG A 535 -22.30 -3.06 -27.36
C ARG A 535 -22.42 -1.56 -27.19
N ILE A 536 -21.31 -0.81 -27.31
CA ILE A 536 -21.32 0.64 -27.14
C ILE A 536 -22.10 1.32 -28.27
N ALA A 537 -21.89 0.92 -29.53
CA ALA A 537 -22.56 1.51 -30.69
C ALA A 537 -24.08 1.25 -30.69
N ALA A 538 -24.53 0.11 -30.16
CA ALA A 538 -25.96 -0.15 -29.98
C ALA A 538 -26.60 0.75 -28.91
N ALA A 539 -25.86 1.08 -27.84
CA ALA A 539 -26.37 1.86 -26.71
C ALA A 539 -26.23 3.38 -26.91
N ALA A 540 -25.15 3.84 -27.56
CA ALA A 540 -24.79 5.26 -27.71
C ALA A 540 -24.09 5.56 -29.05
N PRO A 541 -24.78 5.38 -30.20
CA PRO A 541 -24.16 5.50 -31.53
C PRO A 541 -23.55 6.89 -31.81
N ASP A 542 -24.23 7.96 -31.40
CA ASP A 542 -23.78 9.34 -31.65
C ASP A 542 -22.50 9.69 -30.85
N ALA A 543 -22.40 9.18 -29.61
CA ALA A 543 -21.22 9.39 -28.77
C ALA A 543 -20.01 8.64 -29.35
N VAL A 544 -20.21 7.39 -29.79
CA VAL A 544 -19.15 6.62 -30.46
C VAL A 544 -18.68 7.32 -31.72
N ALA A 545 -19.60 7.81 -32.56
CA ALA A 545 -19.23 8.53 -33.77
C ALA A 545 -18.38 9.77 -33.46
N SER A 546 -18.72 10.52 -32.42
CA SER A 546 -17.98 11.71 -32.01
C SER A 546 -16.60 11.36 -31.45
N LEU A 547 -16.53 10.42 -30.49
CA LEU A 547 -15.28 10.02 -29.85
C LEU A 547 -14.27 9.39 -30.82
N LEU A 548 -14.74 8.65 -31.84
CA LEU A 548 -13.85 8.05 -32.84
C LEU A 548 -13.26 9.07 -33.84
N THR A 549 -13.82 10.28 -33.93
CA THR A 549 -13.27 11.35 -34.78
C THR A 549 -12.16 12.15 -34.12
N GLU A 550 -11.93 11.96 -32.82
CA GLU A 550 -10.86 12.62 -32.10
C GLU A 550 -9.48 12.15 -32.60
N PRO A 551 -8.50 13.07 -32.77
CA PRO A 551 -7.16 12.72 -33.25
C PRO A 551 -6.30 11.96 -32.22
N ASP A 552 -6.79 11.80 -30.98
CA ASP A 552 -6.13 11.04 -29.93
C ASP A 552 -6.54 9.57 -29.94
N LEU A 553 -5.68 8.70 -30.49
CA LEU A 553 -5.96 7.26 -30.60
C LEU A 553 -6.10 6.55 -29.25
N ARG A 554 -5.70 7.18 -28.13
CA ARG A 554 -5.93 6.63 -26.79
C ARG A 554 -7.42 6.47 -26.51
N ILE A 555 -8.24 7.36 -27.05
CA ILE A 555 -9.70 7.34 -26.86
C ILE A 555 -10.29 6.12 -27.55
N ALA A 556 -9.97 5.92 -28.83
CA ALA A 556 -10.42 4.76 -29.59
C ALA A 556 -9.92 3.44 -28.98
N LEU A 557 -8.68 3.40 -28.49
CA LEU A 557 -8.16 2.23 -27.78
C LEU A 557 -8.94 1.94 -26.50
N ALA A 558 -9.16 2.95 -25.66
CA ALA A 558 -9.88 2.79 -24.41
C ALA A 558 -11.33 2.34 -24.62
N LEU A 559 -11.99 2.78 -25.71
CA LEU A 559 -13.31 2.27 -26.11
C LEU A 559 -13.26 0.79 -26.51
N VAL A 560 -12.26 0.37 -27.28
CA VAL A 560 -12.07 -1.04 -27.65
C VAL A 560 -11.79 -1.92 -26.42
N GLU A 561 -11.01 -1.41 -25.47
CA GLU A 561 -10.73 -2.11 -24.21
C GLU A 561 -11.98 -2.20 -23.32
N ALA A 562 -12.75 -1.12 -23.21
CA ALA A 562 -14.04 -1.12 -22.50
C ALA A 562 -15.04 -2.08 -23.14
N GLU A 563 -15.09 -2.15 -24.47
CA GLU A 563 -15.90 -3.11 -25.23
C GLU A 563 -15.46 -4.56 -25.04
N ALA A 564 -14.20 -4.83 -24.71
CA ALA A 564 -13.73 -6.17 -24.35
C ALA A 564 -13.88 -6.47 -22.84
N GLY A 565 -14.10 -5.44 -22.03
CA GLY A 565 -14.16 -5.52 -20.58
C GLY A 565 -15.47 -6.07 -20.02
N PRO A 566 -15.52 -6.24 -18.69
CA PRO A 566 -16.63 -6.91 -18.01
C PRO A 566 -17.90 -6.04 -17.88
N VAL A 567 -17.80 -4.73 -18.12
CA VAL A 567 -18.93 -3.78 -18.01
C VAL A 567 -20.02 -4.12 -19.04
N THR A 568 -21.29 -4.10 -18.63
CA THR A 568 -22.41 -4.39 -19.54
C THR A 568 -22.65 -3.29 -20.57
N GLY A 569 -23.27 -3.65 -21.70
CA GLY A 569 -23.52 -2.73 -22.82
C GLY A 569 -24.36 -1.50 -22.47
N SER A 570 -25.34 -1.63 -21.57
CA SER A 570 -26.16 -0.50 -21.12
C SER A 570 -25.34 0.54 -20.37
N VAL A 571 -24.47 0.10 -19.47
CA VAL A 571 -23.59 1.00 -18.71
C VAL A 571 -22.53 1.60 -19.63
N LEU A 572 -21.94 0.79 -20.51
CA LEU A 572 -20.97 1.25 -21.51
C LEU A 572 -21.51 2.41 -22.39
N GLY A 573 -22.79 2.39 -22.75
CA GLY A 573 -23.43 3.51 -23.45
C GLY A 573 -23.42 4.81 -22.64
N VAL A 574 -23.71 4.74 -21.33
CA VAL A 574 -23.65 5.90 -20.42
C VAL A 574 -22.21 6.39 -20.26
N VAL A 575 -21.25 5.47 -20.14
CA VAL A 575 -19.82 5.80 -20.07
C VAL A 575 -19.37 6.56 -21.33
N ALA A 576 -19.74 6.08 -22.53
CA ALA A 576 -19.39 6.74 -23.78
C ALA A 576 -19.98 8.15 -23.87
N GLN A 577 -21.21 8.36 -23.39
CA GLN A 577 -21.81 9.70 -23.34
C GLN A 577 -21.07 10.63 -22.38
N ALA A 578 -20.73 10.17 -21.18
CA ALA A 578 -19.98 10.95 -20.19
C ALA A 578 -18.56 11.28 -20.67
N ALA A 579 -17.93 10.35 -21.40
CA ALA A 579 -16.61 10.52 -21.97
C ALA A 579 -16.52 11.66 -22.99
N LEU A 580 -17.62 12.13 -23.59
CA LEU A 580 -17.60 13.27 -24.51
C LEU A 580 -17.02 14.55 -23.89
N ALA A 581 -17.10 14.72 -22.57
CA ALA A 581 -16.58 15.90 -21.87
C ALA A 581 -15.05 15.82 -21.61
N ALA A 582 -14.55 14.66 -21.19
CA ALA A 582 -13.12 14.40 -20.99
C ALA A 582 -12.81 12.92 -21.30
N PRO A 583 -12.55 12.57 -22.57
CA PRO A 583 -12.56 11.19 -23.02
C PRO A 583 -11.55 10.29 -22.31
N VAL A 584 -10.31 10.76 -22.19
CA VAL A 584 -9.20 9.96 -21.67
C VAL A 584 -9.37 9.73 -20.17
N GLU A 585 -9.71 10.77 -19.42
CA GLU A 585 -9.82 10.73 -17.96
C GLU A 585 -11.01 9.87 -17.52
N VAL A 586 -12.18 10.05 -18.15
CA VAL A 586 -13.39 9.29 -17.79
C VAL A 586 -13.21 7.81 -18.12
N LEU A 587 -12.72 7.47 -19.32
CA LEU A 587 -12.50 6.07 -19.70
C LEU A 587 -11.45 5.40 -18.81
N SER A 588 -10.38 6.12 -18.45
CA SER A 588 -9.34 5.60 -17.55
C SER A 588 -9.88 5.36 -16.14
N ALA A 589 -10.67 6.28 -15.59
CA ALA A 589 -11.27 6.13 -14.27
C ALA A 589 -12.27 4.96 -14.22
N VAL A 590 -13.10 4.79 -15.26
CA VAL A 590 -14.04 3.67 -15.37
C VAL A 590 -13.30 2.34 -15.50
N ALA A 591 -12.28 2.26 -16.36
CA ALA A 591 -11.46 1.06 -16.50
C ALA A 591 -10.77 0.69 -15.18
N HIS A 592 -10.31 1.70 -14.43
CA HIS A 592 -9.72 1.51 -13.11
C HIS A 592 -10.73 0.97 -12.09
N LEU A 593 -11.92 1.55 -11.98
CA LEU A 593 -12.98 1.07 -11.08
C LEU A 593 -13.43 -0.35 -11.43
N ALA A 594 -13.62 -0.64 -12.72
CA ALA A 594 -14.01 -1.97 -13.18
C ALA A 594 -12.94 -3.01 -12.83
N ARG A 595 -11.67 -2.67 -13.03
CA ARG A 595 -10.53 -3.52 -12.67
C ARG A 595 -10.41 -3.71 -11.17
N LEU A 596 -10.55 -2.66 -10.35
CA LEU A 596 -10.50 -2.78 -8.88
C LEU A 596 -11.60 -3.71 -8.36
N ALA A 597 -12.83 -3.58 -8.87
CA ALA A 597 -13.94 -4.45 -8.49
C ALA A 597 -13.70 -5.92 -8.88
N ASP A 598 -13.13 -6.16 -10.07
CA ASP A 598 -12.77 -7.50 -10.56
C ASP A 598 -11.59 -8.10 -9.79
N ASP A 599 -10.56 -7.30 -9.52
CA ASP A 599 -9.33 -7.70 -8.81
C ASP A 599 -9.64 -8.18 -7.37
N LEU A 600 -10.60 -7.54 -6.69
CA LEU A 600 -11.05 -7.95 -5.35
C LEU A 600 -11.92 -9.22 -5.35
N ALA A 601 -12.52 -9.58 -6.49
CA ALA A 601 -13.41 -10.74 -6.68
C ALA A 601 -14.67 -10.81 -5.76
N VAL A 602 -14.93 -9.79 -4.95
CA VAL A 602 -16.08 -9.73 -4.02
C VAL A 602 -17.32 -9.03 -4.59
N TYR A 603 -17.20 -8.35 -5.73
CA TYR A 603 -18.31 -7.67 -6.39
C TYR A 603 -18.98 -8.61 -7.41
N GLU A 604 -20.31 -8.63 -7.43
CA GLU A 604 -21.05 -9.17 -8.56
C GLU A 604 -21.06 -8.19 -9.74
N ASP A 605 -21.32 -8.71 -10.94
CA ASP A 605 -21.35 -7.91 -12.16
C ASP A 605 -22.34 -6.74 -12.07
N GLN A 606 -23.50 -6.96 -11.44
CA GLN A 606 -24.53 -5.93 -11.27
C GLN A 606 -24.10 -4.83 -10.29
N GLU A 607 -23.39 -5.20 -9.22
CA GLU A 607 -22.88 -4.25 -8.22
C GLU A 607 -21.79 -3.36 -8.81
N ARG A 608 -20.82 -3.97 -9.53
CA ARG A 608 -19.78 -3.23 -10.27
C ARG A 608 -20.40 -2.24 -11.24
N ASP A 609 -21.36 -2.69 -12.04
CA ASP A 609 -22.00 -1.87 -13.05
C ASP A 609 -22.81 -0.73 -12.45
N ALA A 610 -23.48 -0.95 -11.31
CA ALA A 610 -24.18 0.09 -10.56
C ALA A 610 -23.21 1.16 -10.01
N ILE A 611 -22.04 0.76 -9.52
CA ILE A 611 -21.00 1.69 -9.03
C ILE A 611 -20.50 2.57 -10.18
N ILE A 612 -20.17 1.97 -11.33
CA ILE A 612 -19.68 2.68 -12.52
C ILE A 612 -20.76 3.62 -13.04
N GLU A 613 -22.00 3.15 -13.18
CA GLU A 613 -23.12 3.95 -13.69
C GLU A 613 -23.40 5.16 -12.78
N ARG A 614 -23.39 4.95 -11.45
CA ARG A 614 -23.52 6.02 -10.44
C ARG A 614 -22.41 7.06 -10.57
N PHE A 615 -21.17 6.61 -10.76
CA PHE A 615 -20.02 7.50 -10.95
C PHE A 615 -20.20 8.38 -12.19
N VAL A 616 -20.43 7.79 -13.37
CA VAL A 616 -20.48 8.55 -14.62
C VAL A 616 -21.69 9.48 -14.74
N ARG A 617 -22.83 9.13 -14.14
CA ARG A 617 -24.03 9.98 -14.13
C ARG A 617 -23.90 11.21 -13.26
N SER A 618 -23.01 11.16 -12.27
CA SER A 618 -22.82 12.22 -11.29
C SER A 618 -21.54 13.02 -11.54
N LEU A 619 -20.89 12.83 -12.69
CA LEU A 619 -19.72 13.61 -13.07
C LEU A 619 -20.09 15.10 -13.25
N PRO A 620 -19.24 16.02 -12.76
CA PRO A 620 -19.41 17.44 -13.02
C PRO A 620 -19.10 17.79 -14.48
N ALA A 621 -19.35 19.04 -14.86
CA ALA A 621 -19.04 19.54 -16.21
C ALA A 621 -17.54 19.39 -16.57
N ASP A 622 -16.64 19.53 -15.61
CA ASP A 622 -15.22 19.18 -15.76
C ASP A 622 -14.88 17.95 -14.89
N PRO A 623 -14.89 16.73 -15.46
CA PRO A 623 -14.69 15.50 -14.69
C PRO A 623 -13.22 15.22 -14.33
N ARG A 624 -12.25 16.01 -14.82
CA ARG A 624 -10.81 15.69 -14.68
C ARG A 624 -10.34 15.60 -13.21
N PRO A 625 -10.69 16.52 -12.30
CA PRO A 625 -10.26 16.44 -10.90
C PRO A 625 -10.78 15.17 -10.22
N VAL A 626 -12.06 14.85 -10.44
CA VAL A 626 -12.76 13.70 -9.86
C VAL A 626 -12.17 12.38 -10.39
N CYS A 627 -11.98 12.27 -11.72
CA CYS A 627 -11.33 11.11 -12.33
C CYS A 627 -9.90 10.92 -11.81
N GLY A 628 -9.16 12.03 -11.63
CA GLY A 628 -7.82 12.01 -11.05
C GLY A 628 -7.79 11.44 -9.64
N LEU A 629 -8.79 11.76 -8.80
CA LEU A 629 -8.91 11.20 -7.45
C LEU A 629 -9.25 9.71 -7.48
N VAL A 630 -10.17 9.28 -8.35
CA VAL A 630 -10.52 7.85 -8.52
C VAL A 630 -9.28 7.01 -8.83
N LEU A 631 -8.41 7.51 -9.72
CA LEU A 631 -7.19 6.81 -10.13
C LEU A 631 -6.13 6.70 -9.03
N ARG A 632 -6.22 7.48 -7.96
CA ARG A 632 -5.23 7.54 -6.85
C ARG A 632 -5.76 7.03 -5.51
N SER A 633 -7.08 6.83 -5.39
CA SER A 633 -7.70 6.34 -4.15
C SER A 633 -7.28 4.90 -3.85
N SER A 634 -7.06 4.57 -2.57
CA SER A 634 -6.91 3.17 -2.13
C SER A 634 -8.16 2.62 -1.46
N LEU A 635 -9.27 3.36 -1.46
CA LEU A 635 -10.54 2.88 -0.93
C LEU A 635 -11.11 1.78 -1.84
N ALA A 636 -12.08 1.04 -1.32
CA ALA A 636 -12.85 0.12 -2.14
C ALA A 636 -13.68 0.89 -3.21
N PRO A 637 -14.01 0.26 -4.36
CA PRO A 637 -14.68 0.93 -5.48
C PRO A 637 -15.89 1.81 -5.12
N ALA A 638 -16.80 1.34 -4.26
CA ALA A 638 -17.98 2.10 -3.88
C ALA A 638 -17.63 3.34 -3.04
N GLU A 639 -16.74 3.17 -2.06
CA GLU A 639 -16.23 4.23 -1.18
C GLU A 639 -15.37 5.25 -1.94
N THR A 640 -14.58 4.82 -2.94
CA THR A 640 -13.89 5.72 -3.86
C THR A 640 -14.87 6.60 -4.61
N VAL A 641 -15.97 6.04 -5.11
CA VAL A 641 -17.02 6.83 -5.79
C VAL A 641 -17.72 7.77 -4.81
N ASP A 642 -18.04 7.33 -3.59
CA ASP A 642 -18.66 8.21 -2.58
C ASP A 642 -17.76 9.42 -2.26
N LEU A 643 -16.46 9.18 -2.06
CA LEU A 643 -15.47 10.24 -1.86
C LEU A 643 -15.38 11.15 -3.09
N ALA A 644 -15.27 10.58 -4.28
CA ALA A 644 -15.12 11.32 -5.53
C ALA A 644 -16.34 12.22 -5.81
N LEU A 645 -17.56 11.72 -5.58
CA LEU A 645 -18.77 12.52 -5.74
C LEU A 645 -18.89 13.62 -4.69
N ALA A 646 -18.48 13.37 -3.44
CA ALA A 646 -18.46 14.42 -2.43
C ALA A 646 -17.48 15.58 -2.76
N THR A 647 -16.45 15.32 -3.56
CA THR A 647 -15.50 16.38 -4.00
C THR A 647 -16.05 17.27 -5.11
N VAL A 648 -17.15 16.88 -5.75
CA VAL A 648 -17.88 17.74 -6.70
C VAL A 648 -18.46 18.94 -5.96
N ASP A 649 -19.02 18.71 -4.78
CA ASP A 649 -19.60 19.75 -3.94
C ASP A 649 -18.52 20.49 -3.11
N ASP A 650 -17.45 19.78 -2.71
CA ASP A 650 -16.36 20.34 -1.90
C ASP A 650 -14.96 19.97 -2.45
N PRO A 651 -14.41 20.74 -3.41
CA PRO A 651 -13.13 20.44 -4.05
C PRO A 651 -11.93 20.34 -3.10
N GLU A 652 -11.98 21.02 -1.95
CA GLU A 652 -10.93 20.97 -0.92
C GLU A 652 -10.79 19.58 -0.28
N LEU A 653 -11.83 18.76 -0.30
CA LEU A 653 -11.81 17.40 0.26
C LEU A 653 -10.81 16.50 -0.48
N ALA A 654 -10.68 16.63 -1.80
CA ALA A 654 -9.75 15.84 -2.60
C ALA A 654 -8.30 16.12 -2.19
N ALA A 655 -7.97 17.41 -2.04
CA ALA A 655 -6.65 17.85 -1.60
C ALA A 655 -6.37 17.43 -0.15
N ALA A 656 -7.35 17.53 0.75
CA ALA A 656 -7.22 17.09 2.14
C ALA A 656 -6.99 15.57 2.23
N TYR A 657 -7.71 14.78 1.45
CA TYR A 657 -7.55 13.33 1.40
C TYR A 657 -6.19 12.91 0.82
N ASP A 658 -5.75 13.53 -0.29
CA ASP A 658 -4.42 13.29 -0.85
C ASP A 658 -3.30 13.65 0.14
N ALA A 659 -3.46 14.76 0.88
CA ALA A 659 -2.53 15.17 1.93
C ALA A 659 -2.49 14.17 3.09
N LEU A 660 -3.65 13.64 3.51
CA LEU A 660 -3.74 12.62 4.55
C LEU A 660 -3.00 11.34 4.15
N ARG A 661 -3.25 10.82 2.94
CA ARG A 661 -2.54 9.65 2.42
C ARG A 661 -1.03 9.86 2.40
N THR A 662 -0.60 11.01 1.90
CA THR A 662 0.83 11.38 1.88
C THR A 662 1.43 11.40 3.28
N ALA A 663 0.72 12.00 4.25
CA ALA A 663 1.18 12.08 5.62
C ALA A 663 1.24 10.72 6.32
N MET A 664 0.33 9.79 6.01
CA MET A 664 0.35 8.42 6.53
C MET A 664 1.63 7.70 6.11
N HIS A 665 1.98 7.72 4.81
CA HIS A 665 3.20 7.10 4.31
C HIS A 665 4.46 7.74 4.91
N GLN A 666 4.50 9.08 4.99
CA GLN A 666 5.61 9.80 5.60
C GLN A 666 5.79 9.48 7.08
N PHE A 667 4.70 9.28 7.82
CA PHE A 667 4.75 8.88 9.22
C PHE A 667 5.34 7.49 9.39
N SER A 668 4.85 6.49 8.63
CA SER A 668 5.37 5.12 8.70
C SER A 668 6.86 5.04 8.36
N ALA A 669 7.32 5.73 7.31
CA ALA A 669 8.74 5.75 6.96
C ALA A 669 9.63 6.51 7.96
N ARG A 670 9.05 7.34 8.84
CA ARG A 670 9.78 8.08 9.88
C ARG A 670 9.55 7.52 11.28
N ALA A 671 8.86 6.39 11.41
CA ALA A 671 8.45 5.81 12.68
C ALA A 671 9.64 5.54 13.62
N THR A 672 10.78 5.15 13.06
CA THR A 672 12.02 4.81 13.80
C THR A 672 13.00 5.97 13.94
N LEU A 673 12.61 7.19 13.55
CA LEU A 673 13.46 8.39 13.53
C LEU A 673 13.01 9.41 14.59
N SER A 674 13.91 10.30 15.01
CA SER A 674 13.59 11.39 15.96
C SER A 674 12.52 12.36 15.45
N SER A 675 12.27 12.38 14.15
CA SER A 675 11.23 13.20 13.51
C SER A 675 9.81 12.64 13.63
N VAL A 676 9.61 11.47 14.26
CA VAL A 676 8.29 10.80 14.39
C VAL A 676 7.22 11.70 14.99
N ALA A 677 7.55 12.54 15.98
CA ALA A 677 6.59 13.48 16.57
C ALA A 677 6.10 14.54 15.56
N ALA A 678 7.01 15.12 14.77
CA ALA A 678 6.67 16.10 13.75
C ALA A 678 5.90 15.47 12.58
N ALA A 679 6.23 14.22 12.23
CA ALA A 679 5.48 13.44 11.25
C ALA A 679 4.06 13.14 11.76
N GLY A 680 3.91 12.73 13.02
CA GLY A 680 2.62 12.49 13.67
C GLY A 680 1.75 13.75 13.75
N GLN A 681 2.33 14.91 14.08
CA GLN A 681 1.62 16.20 14.02
C GLN A 681 1.14 16.56 12.61
N THR A 682 1.92 16.22 11.59
CA THR A 682 1.54 16.46 10.18
C THR A 682 0.41 15.52 9.76
N LEU A 683 0.50 14.25 10.15
CA LEU A 683 -0.56 13.25 9.97
C LEU A 683 -1.87 13.68 10.65
N ASN A 684 -1.81 14.05 11.93
CA ASN A 684 -2.98 14.45 12.70
C ASN A 684 -3.64 15.72 12.12
N ARG A 685 -2.84 16.71 11.64
CA ARG A 685 -3.37 17.90 10.96
C ARG A 685 -4.03 17.58 9.61
N ALA A 686 -3.46 16.65 8.85
CA ALA A 686 -4.06 16.22 7.59
C ALA A 686 -5.39 15.49 7.83
N TYR A 687 -5.48 14.69 8.90
CA TYR A 687 -6.73 14.07 9.33
C TYR A 687 -7.77 15.12 9.78
N ASP A 688 -7.36 16.14 10.54
CA ASP A 688 -8.25 17.25 10.94
C ASP A 688 -8.88 17.94 9.72
N ALA A 689 -8.11 18.15 8.65
CA ALA A 689 -8.62 18.75 7.40
C ALA A 689 -9.69 17.88 6.73
N VAL A 690 -9.49 16.55 6.70
CA VAL A 690 -10.49 15.61 6.14
C VAL A 690 -11.76 15.58 6.99
N ILE A 691 -11.65 15.48 8.32
CA ILE A 691 -12.81 15.47 9.21
C ILE A 691 -13.56 16.79 9.18
N ALA A 692 -12.87 17.93 9.13
CA ALA A 692 -13.51 19.25 9.11
C ALA A 692 -14.48 19.40 7.92
N ILE A 693 -14.13 18.83 6.76
CA ILE A 693 -14.94 18.88 5.54
C ILE A 693 -15.96 17.73 5.48
N GLY A 694 -15.59 16.55 5.98
CA GLY A 694 -16.43 15.35 5.93
C GLY A 694 -17.50 15.27 7.03
N ARG A 695 -17.32 15.97 8.16
CA ARG A 695 -18.24 15.88 9.31
C ARG A 695 -19.64 16.36 8.94
N GLY A 696 -20.64 15.56 9.30
CA GLY A 696 -22.06 15.88 9.06
C GLY A 696 -22.60 15.41 7.71
N LYS A 697 -21.80 14.67 6.93
CA LYS A 697 -22.18 14.03 5.66
C LYS A 697 -22.38 12.52 5.86
N PRO A 698 -23.62 12.03 6.04
CA PRO A 698 -23.89 10.63 6.35
C PRO A 698 -23.32 9.64 5.31
N GLU A 699 -23.29 10.04 4.04
CA GLU A 699 -22.75 9.26 2.93
C GLU A 699 -21.25 8.99 3.05
N LEU A 700 -20.50 9.93 3.64
CA LEU A 700 -19.05 9.79 3.86
C LEU A 700 -18.71 9.11 5.17
N GLN A 701 -19.68 8.90 6.08
CA GLN A 701 -19.40 8.35 7.41
C GLN A 701 -18.61 7.03 7.36
N PRO A 702 -18.92 6.06 6.48
CA PRO A 702 -18.11 4.84 6.36
C PRO A 702 -16.69 5.08 5.84
N VAL A 703 -16.50 6.05 4.94
CA VAL A 703 -15.16 6.45 4.46
C VAL A 703 -14.33 7.02 5.61
N LEU A 704 -14.93 7.89 6.43
CA LEU A 704 -14.26 8.48 7.59
C LEU A 704 -13.92 7.43 8.65
N ASP A 705 -14.78 6.43 8.85
CA ASP A 705 -14.52 5.34 9.79
C ASP A 705 -13.42 4.39 9.29
N LEU A 706 -13.37 4.08 7.98
CA LEU A 706 -12.25 3.36 7.38
C LEU A 706 -10.93 4.13 7.54
N VAL A 707 -10.94 5.44 7.30
CA VAL A 707 -9.77 6.31 7.52
C VAL A 707 -9.32 6.29 8.99
N ARG A 708 -10.25 6.28 9.95
CA ARG A 708 -9.92 6.16 11.38
C ARG A 708 -9.29 4.82 11.71
N CYS A 709 -9.83 3.72 11.20
CA CYS A 709 -9.22 2.39 11.34
C CYS A 709 -7.80 2.38 10.79
N ASP A 710 -7.60 2.87 9.56
CA ASP A 710 -6.28 2.90 8.93
C ASP A 710 -5.28 3.72 9.74
N LEU A 711 -5.69 4.85 10.33
CA LEU A 711 -4.83 5.66 11.19
C LEU A 711 -4.42 4.91 12.47
N VAL A 712 -5.36 4.21 13.12
CA VAL A 712 -5.08 3.41 14.31
C VAL A 712 -4.05 2.31 14.00
N GLU A 713 -4.20 1.63 12.86
CA GLU A 713 -3.28 0.58 12.43
C GLU A 713 -1.92 1.13 11.96
N VAL A 714 -1.88 2.32 11.35
CA VAL A 714 -0.62 3.00 10.99
C VAL A 714 0.20 3.37 12.22
N TYR A 715 -0.46 3.90 13.27
CA TYR A 715 0.21 4.19 14.55
C TYR A 715 0.66 2.92 15.28
N ASP A 716 -0.18 1.88 15.30
CA ASP A 716 0.17 0.58 15.89
C ASP A 716 1.40 -0.05 15.22
N ALA A 717 1.41 -0.13 13.89
CA ALA A 717 2.52 -0.67 13.12
C ALA A 717 3.83 0.12 13.36
N ALA A 718 3.75 1.45 13.37
CA ALA A 718 4.89 2.32 13.66
C ALA A 718 5.45 2.10 15.07
N ALA A 719 4.57 2.04 16.08
CA ALA A 719 4.94 1.79 17.47
C ALA A 719 5.57 0.39 17.63
N LYS A 720 4.99 -0.64 17.01
CA LYS A 720 5.51 -2.01 17.01
C LYS A 720 6.90 -2.11 16.38
N ALA A 721 7.14 -1.41 15.27
CA ALA A 721 8.44 -1.39 14.62
C ALA A 721 9.56 -0.88 15.55
N VAL A 722 9.30 0.21 16.30
CA VAL A 722 10.28 0.72 17.29
C VAL A 722 10.40 -0.23 18.48
N LEU A 723 9.29 -0.74 18.99
CA LEU A 723 9.26 -1.67 20.13
C LEU A 723 10.12 -2.92 19.89
N LEU A 724 9.98 -3.57 18.72
CA LEU A 724 10.75 -4.78 18.41
C LEU A 724 12.27 -4.53 18.47
N THR A 725 12.73 -3.34 18.03
CA THR A 725 14.15 -2.98 18.15
C THR A 725 14.57 -2.66 19.59
N LEU A 726 13.66 -2.11 20.41
CA LEU A 726 13.93 -1.80 21.82
C LEU A 726 14.04 -3.05 22.69
N VAL A 727 13.28 -4.10 22.36
CA VAL A 727 13.37 -5.40 23.02
C VAL A 727 14.74 -6.03 22.80
N ASP A 728 15.26 -5.96 21.58
CA ASP A 728 16.54 -6.56 21.22
C ASP A 728 17.75 -5.72 21.69
N ASP A 729 17.65 -4.39 21.63
CA ASP A 729 18.73 -3.46 21.97
C ASP A 729 18.18 -2.20 22.69
N PRO A 730 18.07 -2.26 24.04
CA PRO A 730 17.54 -1.15 24.84
C PRO A 730 18.41 0.12 24.73
N ASP A 731 17.95 1.09 23.94
CA ASP A 731 18.62 2.35 23.68
C ASP A 731 17.77 3.55 24.13
N PRO A 732 18.33 4.50 24.93
CA PRO A 732 17.63 5.71 25.33
C PRO A 732 17.07 6.55 24.17
N VAL A 733 17.73 6.58 23.01
CA VAL A 733 17.26 7.36 21.85
C VAL A 733 16.03 6.69 21.24
N ARG A 734 16.07 5.39 20.96
CA ARG A 734 14.91 4.61 20.50
C ARG A 734 13.75 4.65 21.50
N HIS A 735 14.04 4.60 22.80
CA HIS A 735 13.02 4.69 23.84
C HIS A 735 12.30 6.04 23.77
N ARG A 736 13.06 7.12 23.54
CA ARG A 736 12.48 8.44 23.34
C ARG A 736 11.62 8.52 22.08
N ILE A 737 12.09 7.97 20.97
CA ILE A 737 11.34 7.89 19.69
C ILE A 737 10.00 7.15 19.90
N TYR A 738 10.03 6.01 20.60
CA TYR A 738 8.84 5.23 20.91
C TYR A 738 7.81 6.04 21.71
N LEU A 739 8.24 6.69 22.79
CA LEU A 739 7.40 7.56 23.61
C LEU A 739 6.84 8.77 22.83
N ASP A 740 7.64 9.34 21.93
CA ASP A 740 7.22 10.46 21.09
C ASP A 740 6.17 10.02 20.05
N GLY A 741 6.27 8.80 19.52
CA GLY A 741 5.23 8.16 18.70
C GLY A 741 3.94 7.92 19.47
N LEU A 742 4.00 7.36 20.69
CA LEU A 742 2.82 7.18 21.56
C LEU A 742 2.16 8.51 21.94
N SER A 743 2.96 9.56 22.16
CA SER A 743 2.44 10.90 22.43
C SER A 743 1.70 11.49 21.24
N ALA A 744 2.19 11.29 20.01
CA ALA A 744 1.49 11.70 18.80
C ALA A 744 0.21 10.89 18.56
N TRP A 745 0.18 9.61 18.98
CA TRP A 745 -1.02 8.78 18.92
C TRP A 745 -2.09 9.22 19.94
N LEU A 746 -1.69 9.59 21.16
CA LEU A 746 -2.60 10.20 22.14
C LEU A 746 -3.18 11.52 21.63
N ASP A 747 -2.38 12.35 20.95
CA ASP A 747 -2.87 13.54 20.26
C ASP A 747 -3.96 13.16 19.23
N LEU A 748 -3.74 12.13 18.40
CA LEU A 748 -4.79 11.62 17.50
C LEU A 748 -6.06 11.21 18.26
N ALA A 749 -5.92 10.50 19.38
CA ALA A 749 -7.05 10.03 20.19
C ALA A 749 -7.94 11.19 20.66
N GLU A 750 -7.38 12.35 21.00
CA GLU A 750 -8.16 13.54 21.37
C GLU A 750 -9.10 14.03 20.26
N ARG A 751 -8.83 13.68 19.00
CA ARG A 751 -9.66 14.02 17.83
C ARG A 751 -10.84 13.07 17.63
N PHE A 752 -10.97 12.00 18.41
CA PHE A 752 -12.00 10.97 18.27
C PHE A 752 -13.26 11.22 19.14
N GLU A 753 -13.53 12.48 19.52
CA GLU A 753 -14.72 12.87 20.30
C GLU A 753 -14.81 12.12 21.66
N LEU A 754 -13.78 12.33 22.48
CA LEU A 754 -13.63 11.67 23.78
C LEU A 754 -14.67 12.14 24.82
N ASP A 755 -15.17 11.22 25.62
CA ASP A 755 -16.01 11.54 26.78
C ASP A 755 -15.19 12.14 27.95
N ALA A 756 -15.84 12.43 29.08
CA ALA A 756 -15.13 13.00 30.23
C ALA A 756 -14.12 12.03 30.88
N ARG A 757 -14.46 10.74 30.94
CA ARG A 757 -13.61 9.68 31.50
C ARG A 757 -12.37 9.49 30.63
N GLU A 758 -12.58 9.34 29.32
CA GLU A 758 -11.52 9.16 28.33
C GLU A 758 -10.55 10.34 28.30
N ARG A 759 -11.06 11.59 28.35
CA ARG A 759 -10.20 12.79 28.43
C ARG A 759 -9.32 12.80 29.68
N SER A 760 -9.87 12.40 30.83
CA SER A 760 -9.07 12.28 32.06
C SER A 760 -7.98 11.20 31.93
N ALA A 761 -8.28 10.07 31.30
CA ALA A 761 -7.31 9.01 31.07
C ALA A 761 -6.17 9.46 30.11
N VAL A 762 -6.51 10.10 28.98
CA VAL A 762 -5.51 10.65 28.05
C VAL A 762 -4.59 11.66 28.72
N ALA A 763 -5.13 12.56 29.56
CA ALA A 763 -4.32 13.50 30.34
C ALA A 763 -3.36 12.77 31.31
N ALA A 764 -3.82 11.70 31.96
CA ALA A 764 -2.98 10.88 32.84
C ALA A 764 -1.88 10.13 32.06
N PHE A 765 -2.21 9.54 30.91
CA PHE A 765 -1.24 8.87 30.04
C PHE A 765 -0.17 9.82 29.51
N ASN A 766 -0.54 11.05 29.12
CA ASN A 766 0.43 12.08 28.73
C ASN A 766 1.38 12.44 29.89
N GLY A 767 0.85 12.52 31.13
CA GLY A 767 1.66 12.70 32.33
C GLY A 767 2.63 11.54 32.56
N LEU A 768 2.18 10.31 32.36
CA LEU A 768 2.99 9.09 32.48
C LEU A 768 4.12 9.04 31.44
N ILE A 769 3.84 9.35 30.17
CA ILE A 769 4.86 9.46 29.12
C ILE A 769 5.91 10.52 29.49
N ALA A 770 5.49 11.66 30.04
CA ALA A 770 6.43 12.69 30.51
C ALA A 770 7.34 12.19 31.64
N CYS A 771 6.86 11.33 32.53
CA CYS A 771 7.69 10.66 33.53
C CYS A 771 8.70 9.70 32.89
N TRP A 772 8.24 8.79 32.02
CA TRP A 772 9.12 7.81 31.35
C TRP A 772 10.21 8.45 30.49
N ARG A 773 9.97 9.63 29.92
CA ARG A 773 10.98 10.42 29.19
C ARG A 773 12.20 10.81 30.03
N SER A 774 12.08 10.82 31.36
CA SER A 774 13.17 11.13 32.29
C SER A 774 13.79 9.88 32.94
N GLU A 775 13.27 8.70 32.63
CA GLU A 775 13.69 7.41 33.18
C GLU A 775 14.50 6.61 32.14
N PRO A 776 15.37 5.69 32.57
CA PRO A 776 16.01 4.76 31.65
C PRO A 776 14.97 3.84 30.98
N PRO A 777 15.28 3.29 29.78
CA PRO A 777 14.42 2.27 29.15
C PRO A 777 14.13 1.12 30.11
N ALA A 778 12.93 0.55 30.02
CA ALA A 778 12.58 -0.64 30.80
C ALA A 778 13.52 -1.81 30.45
N THR A 779 13.83 -2.64 31.45
CA THR A 779 14.64 -3.86 31.25
C THR A 779 13.84 -4.98 30.59
N ASP A 780 12.51 -4.87 30.64
CA ASP A 780 11.58 -5.84 30.08
C ASP A 780 10.35 -5.12 29.52
N TYR A 781 9.94 -5.53 28.32
CA TYR A 781 8.76 -5.05 27.61
C TYR A 781 7.70 -6.15 27.43
N LEU A 782 7.89 -7.33 28.03
CA LEU A 782 6.90 -8.41 28.01
C LEU A 782 5.61 -7.98 28.73
N ILE A 783 4.49 -8.54 28.27
CA ILE A 783 3.17 -8.40 28.90
C ILE A 783 2.84 -9.76 29.51
N GLU A 784 3.19 -9.97 30.79
CA GLU A 784 2.95 -11.26 31.48
C GLU A 784 1.48 -11.48 31.85
N GLU A 785 0.76 -10.41 32.23
CA GLU A 785 -0.66 -10.45 32.58
C GLU A 785 -1.45 -9.48 31.69
N HIS A 786 -2.48 -10.01 31.03
CA HIS A 786 -3.37 -9.20 30.20
C HIS A 786 -4.37 -8.43 31.06
N VAL A 787 -4.21 -7.11 31.14
CA VAL A 787 -5.18 -6.21 31.78
C VAL A 787 -6.11 -5.63 30.71
N PRO A 788 -7.45 -5.79 30.82
CA PRO A 788 -8.39 -5.22 29.86
C PRO A 788 -8.23 -3.69 29.75
N TRP A 789 -8.25 -3.16 28.53
CA TRP A 789 -8.09 -1.72 28.27
C TRP A 789 -9.10 -0.85 29.04
N GLN A 790 -10.31 -1.35 29.31
CA GLN A 790 -11.33 -0.64 30.09
C GLN A 790 -10.84 -0.38 31.52
N VAL A 791 -10.20 -1.36 32.15
CA VAL A 791 -9.64 -1.25 33.50
C VAL A 791 -8.49 -0.25 33.49
N VAL A 792 -7.61 -0.32 32.49
CA VAL A 792 -6.49 0.63 32.35
C VAL A 792 -6.98 2.07 32.19
N LEU A 793 -8.09 2.30 31.46
CA LEU A 793 -8.73 3.61 31.36
C LEU A 793 -9.38 4.07 32.67
N ASP A 794 -10.06 3.18 33.39
CA ASP A 794 -10.71 3.49 34.68
C ASP A 794 -9.68 3.89 35.74
N ASP A 795 -8.54 3.20 35.75
CA ASP A 795 -7.49 3.39 36.74
C ASP A 795 -6.33 4.27 36.23
N ALA A 796 -6.44 4.94 35.08
CA ALA A 796 -5.32 5.66 34.44
C ALA A 796 -4.59 6.68 35.35
N GLY A 797 -5.27 7.21 36.38
CA GLY A 797 -4.69 8.14 37.37
C GLY A 797 -3.99 7.49 38.57
N THR A 798 -4.13 6.17 38.75
CA THR A 798 -3.63 5.41 39.90
C THR A 798 -2.80 4.19 39.48
N TYR A 799 -3.15 3.57 38.37
CA TYR A 799 -2.42 2.47 37.76
C TYR A 799 -1.24 3.01 36.96
N ARG A 800 -0.04 2.56 37.33
CA ARG A 800 1.19 2.80 36.58
C ARG A 800 1.58 1.50 35.88
N PRO A 801 1.41 1.40 34.55
CA PRO A 801 1.87 0.25 33.78
C PRO A 801 3.38 0.00 34.00
N PRO A 802 3.83 -1.27 34.01
CA PRO A 802 5.24 -1.62 34.23
C PRO A 802 6.18 -1.01 33.19
N ASN A 803 5.73 -0.94 31.94
CA ASN A 803 6.48 -0.41 30.81
C ASN A 803 5.53 0.25 29.77
N PRO A 804 6.06 1.01 28.80
CA PRO A 804 5.21 1.68 27.80
C PRO A 804 4.50 0.77 26.80
N HIS A 805 4.90 -0.51 26.64
CA HIS A 805 4.21 -1.47 25.76
C HIS A 805 2.79 -1.79 26.23
N HIS A 806 2.53 -1.80 27.54
CA HIS A 806 1.16 -1.90 28.06
C HIS A 806 0.27 -0.72 27.61
N LEU A 807 0.83 0.50 27.57
CA LEU A 807 0.08 1.67 27.10
C LEU A 807 -0.17 1.58 25.59
N HIS A 808 0.84 1.18 24.80
CA HIS A 808 0.68 0.89 23.37
C HIS A 808 -0.48 -0.09 23.13
N ASN A 809 -0.45 -1.26 23.75
CA ASN A 809 -1.51 -2.26 23.60
C ASN A 809 -2.89 -1.72 24.04
N THR A 810 -2.95 -0.95 25.12
CA THR A 810 -4.18 -0.29 25.58
C THR A 810 -4.73 0.69 24.54
N LEU A 811 -3.86 1.53 23.94
CA LEU A 811 -4.26 2.50 22.91
C LEU A 811 -4.81 1.80 21.67
N HIS A 812 -4.13 0.75 21.20
CA HIS A 812 -4.58 -0.02 20.05
C HIS A 812 -5.98 -0.61 20.28
N GLN A 813 -6.15 -1.35 21.38
CA GLN A 813 -7.42 -2.00 21.71
C GLN A 813 -8.56 -1.01 21.95
N TRP A 814 -8.31 0.06 22.73
CA TRP A 814 -9.31 1.09 23.03
C TRP A 814 -9.75 1.82 21.76
N LEU A 815 -8.80 2.28 20.93
CA LEU A 815 -9.14 3.07 19.75
C LEU A 815 -9.79 2.21 18.67
N LEU A 816 -9.35 0.97 18.45
CA LEU A 816 -10.06 0.03 17.58
C LEU A 816 -11.48 -0.27 18.08
N ALA A 817 -11.67 -0.42 19.39
CA ALA A 817 -13.00 -0.63 19.97
C ALA A 817 -13.94 0.56 19.68
N ARG A 818 -13.39 1.79 19.72
CA ARG A 818 -14.09 3.05 19.44
C ARG A 818 -14.48 3.25 17.99
N VAL A 819 -13.75 2.68 17.02
CA VAL A 819 -14.12 2.84 15.61
C VAL A 819 -15.41 2.07 15.31
N SER A 820 -16.36 2.77 14.68
CA SER A 820 -17.64 2.22 14.25
C SER A 820 -17.43 1.05 13.30
N ARG A 821 -18.32 0.06 13.35
CA ARG A 821 -18.28 -1.07 12.40
C ARG A 821 -18.67 -0.59 11.01
N PHE A 822 -17.93 -1.03 9.99
CA PHE A 822 -18.38 -0.87 8.62
C PHE A 822 -19.78 -1.51 8.46
N PRO A 823 -20.76 -0.82 7.87
CA PRO A 823 -22.10 -1.36 7.68
C PRO A 823 -22.07 -2.55 6.70
N VAL A 824 -22.26 -3.77 7.20
CA VAL A 824 -22.19 -5.00 6.37
C VAL A 824 -23.26 -5.02 5.27
N ASP A 825 -24.39 -4.34 5.49
CA ASP A 825 -25.45 -4.14 4.50
C ASP A 825 -25.01 -3.26 3.31
N ARG A 826 -23.92 -2.50 3.47
CA ARG A 826 -23.25 -1.78 2.37
C ARG A 826 -22.13 -2.58 1.72
N ALA A 827 -21.68 -3.69 2.31
CA ALA A 827 -20.63 -4.51 1.74
C ALA A 827 -21.12 -5.21 0.46
N PRO A 828 -20.24 -5.47 -0.52
CA PRO A 828 -20.58 -6.29 -1.67
C PRO A 828 -21.10 -7.66 -1.23
N SER A 829 -22.09 -8.20 -1.93
CA SER A 829 -22.80 -9.43 -1.57
C SER A 829 -21.88 -10.61 -1.21
N ARG A 830 -20.80 -10.82 -1.97
CA ARG A 830 -19.85 -11.91 -1.70
C ARG A 830 -18.97 -11.62 -0.48
N LEU A 831 -18.59 -10.36 -0.24
CA LEU A 831 -17.90 -9.97 0.99
C LEU A 831 -18.82 -10.14 2.20
N ALA A 832 -20.09 -9.74 2.09
CA ALA A 832 -21.09 -9.93 3.13
C ALA A 832 -21.24 -11.42 3.48
N ALA A 833 -21.19 -12.33 2.49
CA ALA A 833 -21.22 -13.77 2.74
C ALA A 833 -19.97 -14.30 3.47
N LEU A 834 -18.77 -13.84 3.10
CA LEU A 834 -17.52 -14.18 3.82
C LEU A 834 -17.56 -13.67 5.26
N HIS A 835 -18.03 -12.42 5.44
CA HIS A 835 -18.19 -11.79 6.74
C HIS A 835 -19.20 -12.54 7.63
N GLU A 836 -20.37 -12.89 7.07
CA GLU A 836 -21.39 -13.67 7.77
C GLU A 836 -20.85 -15.05 8.21
N PHE A 837 -20.03 -15.70 7.36
CA PHE A 837 -19.40 -16.97 7.73
C PHE A 837 -18.42 -16.80 8.89
N ALA A 838 -17.61 -15.74 8.88
CA ALA A 838 -16.66 -15.42 9.95
C ALA A 838 -17.37 -15.06 11.27
N ASP A 839 -18.55 -14.45 11.21
CA ASP A 839 -19.33 -14.05 12.39
C ASP A 839 -19.85 -15.21 13.23
N ARG A 840 -19.99 -16.38 12.62
CA ARG A 840 -20.43 -17.57 13.35
C ARG A 840 -19.35 -17.89 14.39
N PHE A 841 -19.76 -17.86 15.67
CA PHE A 841 -19.05 -18.14 16.94
C PHE A 841 -18.88 -16.98 17.94
N CYS A 842 -19.21 -15.72 17.61
CA CYS A 842 -18.66 -14.59 18.37
C CYS A 842 -19.64 -13.51 18.84
N GLN A 843 -19.25 -12.77 19.88
CA GLN A 843 -20.02 -11.63 20.37
C GLN A 843 -19.93 -10.42 19.43
N GLY A 844 -21.01 -10.25 18.66
CA GLY A 844 -21.38 -8.94 18.13
C GLY A 844 -21.12 -8.71 16.65
N GLY A 845 -20.60 -9.65 15.88
CA GLY A 845 -20.12 -9.34 14.53
C GLY A 845 -18.61 -9.14 14.53
N PRO A 846 -17.83 -9.88 13.73
CA PRO A 846 -16.46 -9.53 13.43
C PRO A 846 -16.49 -8.14 12.80
N LYS A 847 -15.52 -7.30 13.12
CA LYS A 847 -15.36 -6.05 12.38
C LYS A 847 -14.76 -6.38 11.01
N LEU A 848 -15.29 -5.73 9.98
CA LEU A 848 -14.50 -5.48 8.77
C LEU A 848 -13.53 -4.36 9.16
N LEU A 849 -12.31 -4.74 9.55
CA LEU A 849 -11.32 -3.83 10.13
C LEU A 849 -10.77 -2.88 9.06
N ARG A 850 -10.56 -3.39 7.84
CA ARG A 850 -10.08 -2.64 6.68
C ARG A 850 -10.83 -3.07 5.44
N PHE A 851 -11.09 -2.11 4.54
CA PHE A 851 -11.66 -2.37 3.22
C PHE A 851 -11.13 -1.37 2.21
N GLY A 852 -10.23 -1.82 1.34
CA GLY A 852 -9.56 -1.01 0.34
C GLY A 852 -9.55 -1.65 -1.04
N GLY A 853 -8.96 -0.96 -2.01
CA GLY A 853 -8.82 -1.43 -3.39
C GLY A 853 -7.91 -2.65 -3.55
N GLU A 854 -7.06 -2.93 -2.55
CA GLU A 854 -6.06 -4.01 -2.59
C GLU A 854 -6.41 -5.20 -1.69
N GLY A 855 -7.48 -5.10 -0.91
CA GLY A 855 -7.87 -6.16 0.00
C GLY A 855 -8.81 -5.70 1.11
N PHE A 856 -9.15 -6.65 1.97
CA PHE A 856 -10.00 -6.43 3.13
C PHE A 856 -9.57 -7.31 4.30
N GLU A 857 -9.86 -6.86 5.52
CA GLU A 857 -9.50 -7.56 6.76
C GLU A 857 -10.75 -7.87 7.56
N ILE A 858 -10.98 -9.17 7.82
CA ILE A 858 -12.08 -9.65 8.67
C ILE A 858 -11.48 -10.07 10.01
N GLU A 859 -11.94 -9.45 11.09
CA GLU A 859 -11.62 -9.88 12.44
C GLU A 859 -12.10 -11.31 12.69
N ILE A 860 -11.30 -12.13 13.38
CA ILE A 860 -11.72 -13.43 13.90
C ILE A 860 -11.83 -13.29 15.41
N PRO A 861 -13.04 -13.18 15.96
CA PRO A 861 -13.18 -13.19 17.40
C PRO A 861 -12.98 -14.65 17.86
N LEU A 862 -12.35 -14.84 19.03
CA LEU A 862 -11.98 -16.11 19.72
C LEU A 862 -10.47 -16.35 19.92
N SER A 863 -9.60 -15.47 19.45
CA SER A 863 -8.18 -15.53 19.81
C SER A 863 -7.89 -14.59 20.98
N VAL A 864 -7.13 -15.07 21.97
CA VAL A 864 -6.69 -14.32 23.16
C VAL A 864 -5.84 -13.09 22.76
N HIS A 865 -5.30 -13.10 21.54
CA HIS A 865 -4.62 -12.00 20.86
C HIS A 865 -5.18 -11.86 19.45
N LYS A 866 -5.34 -10.63 18.93
CA LYS A 866 -5.94 -10.29 17.62
C LYS A 866 -5.56 -11.32 16.53
N ALA A 867 -6.53 -12.15 16.11
CA ALA A 867 -6.44 -12.92 14.88
C ALA A 867 -7.42 -12.30 13.88
N SER A 868 -6.92 -11.97 12.70
CA SER A 868 -7.72 -11.49 11.59
C SER A 868 -7.29 -12.21 10.32
N LEU A 869 -8.22 -12.33 9.37
CA LEU A 869 -7.89 -12.75 8.01
C LEU A 869 -7.75 -11.53 7.13
N VAL A 870 -6.56 -11.35 6.59
CA VAL A 870 -6.27 -10.32 5.57
C VAL A 870 -6.39 -10.98 4.20
N PHE A 871 -7.41 -10.59 3.45
CA PHE A 871 -7.64 -11.05 2.08
C PHE A 871 -7.05 -10.06 1.10
N ARG A 872 -6.12 -10.53 0.25
CA ARG A 872 -5.59 -9.81 -0.90
C ARG A 872 -5.84 -10.64 -2.18
N PRO A 873 -5.84 -10.02 -3.38
CA PRO A 873 -6.08 -10.73 -4.63
C PRO A 873 -5.20 -11.97 -4.86
N ALA A 874 -3.97 -12.01 -4.32
CA ALA A 874 -3.05 -13.13 -4.51
C ALA A 874 -2.94 -14.08 -3.31
N VAL A 875 -3.39 -13.67 -2.12
CA VAL A 875 -3.10 -14.38 -0.85
C VAL A 875 -4.12 -14.04 0.23
N VAL A 876 -4.44 -15.03 1.07
CA VAL A 876 -5.08 -14.81 2.38
C VAL A 876 -4.02 -15.02 3.45
N GLU A 877 -3.84 -14.04 4.33
CA GLU A 877 -2.88 -14.07 5.41
C GLU A 877 -3.59 -14.09 6.77
N VAL A 878 -3.02 -14.86 7.70
CA VAL A 878 -3.49 -14.93 9.09
C VAL A 878 -2.28 -14.98 10.01
N GLU A 879 -2.35 -14.22 11.10
CA GLU A 879 -1.45 -14.38 12.24
C GLU A 879 -2.24 -15.01 13.40
N TRP A 880 -1.74 -16.12 13.93
CA TRP A 880 -2.30 -16.78 15.11
C TRP A 880 -1.26 -16.77 16.23
N ALA A 881 -1.50 -15.99 17.28
CA ALA A 881 -0.60 -15.85 18.41
C ALA A 881 -1.04 -16.72 19.60
N GLU A 882 -0.07 -17.34 20.25
CA GLU A 882 -0.21 -17.93 21.59
C GLU A 882 -0.39 -16.83 22.65
N GLN A 883 -0.78 -17.22 23.86
CA GLN A 883 -0.73 -16.29 24.99
C GLN A 883 0.72 -15.85 25.27
N PRO A 884 0.96 -14.63 25.80
CA PRO A 884 2.31 -14.13 25.97
C PRO A 884 3.00 -14.97 27.06
N GLY A 885 4.31 -15.22 26.90
CA GLY A 885 5.08 -15.98 27.89
C GLY A 885 4.93 -17.50 27.82
N VAL A 886 4.25 -18.06 26.82
CA VAL A 886 4.29 -19.51 26.54
C VAL A 886 5.73 -19.94 26.22
N PRO A 887 6.29 -20.97 26.89
CA PRO A 887 7.67 -21.40 26.66
C PRO A 887 7.82 -22.23 25.37
N ASP A 888 9.04 -22.25 24.83
CA ASP A 888 9.38 -22.89 23.55
C ASP A 888 9.05 -24.40 23.50
N ASP A 889 9.05 -25.07 24.65
CA ASP A 889 8.75 -26.49 24.80
C ASP A 889 7.24 -26.80 24.93
N GLU A 890 6.37 -25.78 25.02
CA GLU A 890 4.90 -25.92 25.13
C GLU A 890 4.13 -25.40 23.90
N LEU A 891 4.70 -25.56 22.71
CA LEU A 891 4.16 -25.07 21.42
C LEU A 891 3.42 -26.15 20.59
N ALA A 892 2.89 -27.20 21.24
CA ALA A 892 2.30 -28.33 20.52
C ALA A 892 1.18 -27.91 19.56
N ARG A 893 0.33 -26.93 19.93
CA ARG A 893 -0.73 -26.44 19.04
C ARG A 893 -0.19 -25.86 17.75
N LEU A 894 0.81 -24.98 17.82
CA LEU A 894 1.39 -24.37 16.62
C LEU A 894 2.05 -25.42 15.73
N ALA A 895 2.74 -26.40 16.31
CA ALA A 895 3.34 -27.51 15.57
C ALA A 895 2.28 -28.43 14.92
N ALA A 896 1.15 -28.69 15.60
CA ALA A 896 0.04 -29.44 15.04
C ALA A 896 -0.65 -28.69 13.88
N PHE A 897 -0.78 -27.36 13.98
CA PHE A 897 -1.28 -26.52 12.90
C PHE A 897 -0.37 -26.58 11.67
N GLU A 898 0.95 -26.42 11.82
CA GLU A 898 1.91 -26.56 10.71
C GLU A 898 1.74 -27.90 9.98
N LEU A 899 1.64 -28.99 10.75
CA LEU A 899 1.40 -30.33 10.20
C LEU A 899 0.10 -30.40 9.41
N ILE A 900 -1.02 -29.95 9.99
CA ILE A 900 -2.34 -30.06 9.36
C ILE A 900 -2.49 -29.15 8.15
N LEU A 901 -1.96 -27.93 8.19
CA LEU A 901 -1.92 -27.03 7.03
C LEU A 901 -1.13 -27.65 5.88
N SER A 902 0.00 -28.33 6.17
CA SER A 902 0.74 -29.08 5.15
C SER A 902 -0.09 -30.22 4.54
N ARG A 903 -0.96 -30.86 5.33
CA ARG A 903 -1.90 -31.88 4.85
C ARG A 903 -3.05 -31.28 4.04
N PHE A 904 -3.56 -30.11 4.41
CA PHE A 904 -4.58 -29.42 3.62
C PHE A 904 -4.08 -29.13 2.21
N THR A 905 -2.85 -28.66 2.04
CA THR A 905 -2.22 -28.47 0.73
C THR A 905 -2.17 -29.78 -0.08
N GLN A 906 -1.89 -30.91 0.57
CA GLN A 906 -1.81 -32.22 -0.10
C GLN A 906 -3.19 -32.79 -0.45
N TRP A 907 -4.18 -32.61 0.42
CA TRP A 907 -5.52 -33.18 0.27
C TRP A 907 -6.45 -32.33 -0.59
N PHE A 908 -6.28 -31.02 -0.57
CA PHE A 908 -7.17 -30.04 -1.20
C PHE A 908 -6.33 -29.05 -2.03
N PRO A 909 -5.94 -29.44 -3.26
CA PRO A 909 -5.00 -28.69 -4.08
C PRO A 909 -5.63 -27.47 -4.78
N ASP A 910 -6.82 -27.02 -4.36
CA ASP A 910 -7.43 -25.76 -4.80
C ASP A 910 -6.84 -24.55 -4.05
N VAL A 911 -6.23 -24.77 -2.89
CA VAL A 911 -5.53 -23.75 -2.10
C VAL A 911 -4.26 -24.34 -1.50
N GLU A 912 -3.13 -23.67 -1.68
CA GLU A 912 -1.86 -24.01 -1.08
C GLU A 912 -1.64 -23.21 0.21
N PHE A 913 -1.40 -23.90 1.32
CA PHE A 913 -1.05 -23.30 2.61
C PHE A 913 0.45 -23.42 2.89
N ALA A 914 1.02 -22.30 3.34
CA ALA A 914 2.35 -22.22 3.93
C ALA A 914 2.25 -21.61 5.33
N ALA A 915 3.07 -22.08 6.27
CA ALA A 915 3.09 -21.54 7.62
C ALA A 915 4.52 -21.41 8.17
N ASP A 916 4.76 -20.39 8.99
CA ASP A 916 6.00 -20.14 9.69
C ASP A 916 5.77 -19.66 11.13
N ARG A 917 6.55 -20.18 12.08
CA ARG A 917 6.54 -19.74 13.49
C ARG A 917 7.57 -18.64 13.73
N ALA A 918 7.19 -17.62 14.49
CA ALA A 918 8.05 -16.55 14.95
C ALA A 918 7.71 -16.15 16.38
N CYS A 919 8.71 -15.93 17.24
CA CYS A 919 8.52 -15.32 18.55
C CYS A 919 8.80 -13.82 18.45
N GLN A 920 7.81 -12.99 18.78
CA GLN A 920 7.91 -11.52 18.72
C GLN A 920 7.52 -10.93 20.08
N ALA A 921 8.43 -10.18 20.70
CA ALA A 921 8.22 -9.61 22.04
C ALA A 921 7.67 -10.66 23.05
N GLY A 922 8.26 -11.86 23.04
CA GLY A 922 7.89 -13.00 23.90
C GLY A 922 6.53 -13.64 23.62
N THR A 923 5.94 -13.36 22.45
CA THR A 923 4.71 -13.98 21.99
C THR A 923 4.99 -14.86 20.77
N TRP A 924 4.72 -16.16 20.88
CA TRP A 924 4.85 -17.10 19.77
C TRP A 924 3.67 -16.95 18.80
N THR A 925 3.98 -16.67 17.53
CA THR A 925 2.99 -16.43 16.47
C THR A 925 3.22 -17.39 15.32
N LEU A 926 2.15 -18.03 14.85
CA LEU A 926 2.11 -18.76 13.59
C LEU A 926 1.55 -17.86 12.49
N ARG A 927 2.38 -17.57 11.50
CA ARG A 927 2.02 -16.82 10.29
C ARG A 927 1.60 -17.82 9.22
N ILE A 928 0.37 -17.69 8.72
CA ILE A 928 -0.20 -18.60 7.72
C ILE A 928 -0.50 -17.82 6.45
N ARG A 929 -0.12 -18.38 5.30
CA ARG A 929 -0.45 -17.84 3.97
C ARG A 929 -1.17 -18.89 3.14
N ALA A 930 -2.33 -18.53 2.60
CA ALA A 930 -3.10 -19.35 1.67
C ALA A 930 -3.08 -18.72 0.27
N ARG A 931 -2.59 -19.45 -0.73
CA ARG A 931 -2.37 -18.96 -2.10
C ARG A 931 -2.98 -19.91 -3.12
N ARG A 932 -3.15 -19.43 -4.36
CA ARG A 932 -3.47 -20.31 -5.48
C ARG A 932 -2.25 -21.19 -5.80
N PRO A 933 -2.42 -22.50 -6.06
CA PRO A 933 -1.31 -23.37 -6.43
C PRO A 933 -0.61 -22.92 -7.72
N GLY A 934 0.72 -23.03 -7.76
CA GLY A 934 1.55 -22.70 -8.94
C GLY A 934 2.02 -21.24 -8.97
N ASP A 935 2.06 -20.63 -10.16
CA ASP A 935 2.75 -19.38 -10.51
C ASP A 935 2.22 -18.09 -9.83
N GLY A 936 1.52 -18.17 -8.69
CA GLY A 936 1.09 -17.00 -7.89
C GLY A 936 -0.10 -16.23 -8.48
N GLY A 937 -0.95 -16.89 -9.26
CA GLY A 937 -2.16 -16.28 -9.82
C GLY A 937 -3.19 -15.86 -8.76
N ARG A 938 -4.15 -15.02 -9.15
CA ARG A 938 -5.19 -14.50 -8.25
C ARG A 938 -6.04 -15.60 -7.63
N LEU A 939 -6.35 -15.43 -6.34
CA LEU A 939 -7.31 -16.24 -5.59
C LEU A 939 -8.72 -15.68 -5.85
N GLY A 940 -9.56 -16.43 -6.55
CA GLY A 940 -10.97 -16.05 -6.74
C GLY A 940 -11.80 -16.24 -5.47
N ILE A 941 -13.07 -15.84 -5.52
CA ILE A 941 -14.00 -15.95 -4.38
C ILE A 941 -14.11 -17.38 -3.83
N ASP A 942 -14.10 -18.39 -4.70
CA ASP A 942 -14.16 -19.81 -4.28
C ASP A 942 -12.92 -20.20 -3.46
N GLY A 943 -11.74 -19.75 -3.89
CA GLY A 943 -10.48 -19.98 -3.18
C GLY A 943 -10.41 -19.22 -1.85
N MET A 944 -10.91 -17.98 -1.80
CA MET A 944 -11.04 -17.20 -0.57
C MET A 944 -11.99 -17.89 0.42
N THR A 945 -13.13 -18.37 -0.06
CA THR A 945 -14.12 -19.10 0.73
C THR A 945 -13.53 -20.41 1.27
N ALA A 946 -12.85 -21.18 0.41
CA ALA A 946 -12.19 -22.42 0.82
C ALA A 946 -11.10 -22.18 1.88
N ALA A 947 -10.29 -21.13 1.71
CA ALA A 947 -9.28 -20.75 2.71
C ALA A 947 -9.93 -20.38 4.05
N LEU A 948 -10.96 -19.52 4.02
CA LEU A 948 -11.71 -19.11 5.20
C LEU A 948 -12.33 -20.30 5.93
N VAL A 949 -13.02 -21.18 5.22
CA VAL A 949 -13.67 -22.36 5.80
C VAL A 949 -12.65 -23.27 6.49
N ARG A 950 -11.51 -23.53 5.85
CA ARG A 950 -10.46 -24.43 6.39
C ARG A 950 -9.79 -23.83 7.62
N LEU A 951 -9.39 -22.57 7.55
CA LEU A 951 -8.74 -21.86 8.65
C LEU A 951 -9.70 -21.71 9.84
N ARG A 952 -10.94 -21.31 9.57
CA ARG A 952 -11.96 -21.19 10.62
C ARG A 952 -12.29 -22.54 11.26
N THR A 953 -12.40 -23.61 10.48
CA THR A 953 -12.60 -24.96 11.04
C THR A 953 -11.42 -25.38 11.92
N LEU A 954 -10.18 -25.08 11.51
CA LEU A 954 -8.99 -25.38 12.30
C LEU A 954 -9.01 -24.61 13.63
N PHE A 955 -9.25 -23.31 13.60
CA PHE A 955 -9.25 -22.46 14.80
C PHE A 955 -10.42 -22.77 15.75
N ASP A 956 -11.61 -23.01 15.21
CA ASP A 956 -12.80 -23.30 16.02
C ASP A 956 -12.75 -24.68 16.68
N THR A 957 -11.80 -25.54 16.29
CA THR A 957 -11.67 -26.90 16.85
C THR A 957 -10.53 -27.07 17.84
N SER A 958 -9.75 -26.01 18.09
CA SER A 958 -8.47 -26.05 18.84
C SER A 958 -8.46 -25.14 20.07
N PHE A 959 -9.63 -24.88 20.67
CA PHE A 959 -9.76 -23.87 21.72
C PHE A 959 -8.96 -24.26 22.97
N ASP A 960 -9.12 -25.49 23.46
CA ASP A 960 -8.47 -26.02 24.68
C ASP A 960 -7.03 -26.49 24.45
N PHE A 961 -6.44 -26.17 23.30
CA PHE A 961 -5.11 -26.63 22.90
C PHE A 961 -4.03 -25.57 23.17
N ALA A 962 -3.87 -25.10 24.39
CA ALA A 962 -2.80 -24.16 24.74
C ALA A 962 -1.92 -24.74 25.87
N TYR A 963 -0.67 -24.29 25.97
CA TYR A 963 0.28 -24.73 27.03
C TYR A 963 0.52 -26.25 27.07
N ILE A 964 0.58 -26.90 25.90
CA ILE A 964 0.79 -28.35 25.80
C ILE A 964 2.24 -28.65 25.34
N PRO A 965 2.98 -29.54 26.03
CA PRO A 965 4.34 -29.92 25.66
C PRO A 965 4.46 -30.44 24.23
N ASN A 966 5.51 -30.03 23.51
CA ASN A 966 5.82 -30.45 22.14
C ASN A 966 5.95 -31.98 22.02
N ASP A 967 6.49 -32.64 23.06
CA ASP A 967 6.71 -34.08 23.09
C ASP A 967 5.41 -34.89 23.00
N ASP A 968 4.28 -34.33 23.46
CA ASP A 968 2.98 -35.01 23.46
C ASP A 968 2.41 -35.23 22.04
N ILE A 969 2.96 -34.53 21.03
CA ILE A 969 2.58 -34.68 19.62
C ILE A 969 3.73 -35.10 18.71
N ALA A 970 4.88 -35.50 19.25
CA ALA A 970 6.08 -35.81 18.45
C ALA A 970 5.84 -36.89 17.36
N ASP A 971 4.96 -37.85 17.63
CA ASP A 971 4.61 -38.96 16.72
C ASP A 971 3.40 -38.67 15.80
N LEU A 972 2.85 -37.46 15.83
CA LEU A 972 1.66 -37.09 15.06
C LEU A 972 1.99 -36.91 13.57
N THR A 973 1.25 -37.59 12.67
CA THR A 973 1.55 -37.53 11.22
C THR A 973 0.36 -37.28 10.29
N PHE A 974 -0.86 -37.69 10.67
CA PHE A 974 -2.06 -37.68 9.81
C PHE A 974 -1.80 -38.19 8.38
N ALA A 975 -0.95 -39.20 8.20
CA ALA A 975 -0.54 -39.66 6.86
C ALA A 975 -1.63 -40.49 6.13
N ASP A 976 -2.62 -41.00 6.84
CA ASP A 976 -3.68 -41.84 6.27
C ASP A 976 -4.64 -41.03 5.36
N PRO A 977 -4.90 -41.46 4.11
CA PRO A 977 -5.77 -40.73 3.20
C PRO A 977 -7.22 -40.60 3.67
N ARG A 978 -7.69 -41.44 4.60
CA ARG A 978 -9.05 -41.33 5.18
C ARG A 978 -9.27 -40.02 5.92
N TRP A 979 -8.20 -39.42 6.46
CA TRP A 979 -8.29 -38.11 7.10
C TRP A 979 -8.79 -37.01 6.17
N ARG A 980 -8.50 -37.10 4.86
CA ARG A 980 -9.09 -36.19 3.87
C ARG A 980 -10.61 -36.20 3.90
N THR A 981 -11.21 -37.39 4.05
CA THR A 981 -12.68 -37.55 4.11
C THR A 981 -13.24 -36.93 5.38
N VAL A 982 -12.58 -37.19 6.52
CA VAL A 982 -12.97 -36.64 7.82
C VAL A 982 -12.91 -35.12 7.80
N PHE A 983 -11.79 -34.52 7.37
CA PHE A 983 -11.64 -33.06 7.31
C PHE A 983 -12.59 -32.40 6.30
N SER A 984 -12.84 -33.03 5.14
CA SER A 984 -13.86 -32.55 4.21
C SER A 984 -15.23 -32.47 4.88
N ALA A 985 -15.63 -33.52 5.61
CA ALA A 985 -16.90 -33.55 6.32
C ALA A 985 -16.96 -32.54 7.48
N LEU A 986 -15.83 -32.25 8.13
CA LEU A 986 -15.74 -31.21 9.17
C LEU A 986 -15.90 -29.80 8.59
N PHE A 987 -15.35 -29.54 7.40
CA PHE A 987 -15.57 -28.28 6.70
C PHE A 987 -17.06 -28.10 6.37
N ASP A 988 -17.70 -29.15 5.86
CA ASP A 988 -19.15 -29.15 5.57
C ASP A 988 -19.97 -28.95 6.85
N LEU A 989 -19.62 -29.67 7.93
CA LEU A 989 -20.25 -29.48 9.24
C LEU A 989 -20.15 -28.02 9.66
N ARG A 990 -18.95 -27.44 9.62
CA ARG A 990 -18.72 -26.05 10.06
C ARG A 990 -19.47 -25.03 9.19
N ALA A 991 -19.61 -25.29 7.89
CA ALA A 991 -20.39 -24.45 6.99
C ALA A 991 -21.90 -24.50 7.24
N GLU A 992 -22.39 -25.66 7.69
CA GLU A 992 -23.79 -25.85 8.05
C GLU A 992 -24.12 -25.50 9.49
N THR A 993 -23.16 -25.41 10.40
CA THR A 993 -23.41 -24.98 11.78
C THR A 993 -23.90 -23.53 11.84
N ASP A 994 -25.03 -23.31 12.53
CA ASP A 994 -25.56 -21.98 12.83
C ASP A 994 -25.70 -21.75 14.33
N ASP A 995 -24.84 -20.86 14.81
CA ASP A 995 -24.70 -20.46 16.20
C ASP A 995 -25.06 -18.98 16.42
N THR A 996 -25.79 -18.37 15.49
CA THR A 996 -26.19 -16.94 15.55
C THR A 996 -26.97 -16.57 16.82
N ASP A 997 -27.60 -17.58 17.42
CA ASP A 997 -28.38 -17.56 18.65
C ASP A 997 -27.73 -18.47 19.74
N GLN A 998 -26.40 -18.42 19.92
CA GLN A 998 -25.69 -19.24 20.92
C GLN A 998 -25.82 -18.70 22.37
N TYR A 999 -25.92 -19.63 23.33
CA TYR A 999 -26.09 -19.37 24.78
C TYR A 999 -24.94 -19.91 25.65
N GLU A 1000 -23.87 -20.41 25.02
CA GLU A 1000 -22.79 -21.15 25.67
C GLU A 1000 -21.43 -20.65 25.26
N MET A 1001 -20.44 -20.91 26.11
CA MET A 1001 -19.04 -20.74 25.76
C MET A 1001 -18.63 -21.69 24.64
N VAL A 1002 -17.66 -21.30 23.85
CA VAL A 1002 -17.15 -22.13 22.76
C VAL A 1002 -16.37 -23.31 23.33
N GLU A 1003 -15.72 -23.13 24.49
CA GLU A 1003 -15.01 -24.19 25.24
C GLU A 1003 -15.88 -25.40 25.57
N VAL A 1004 -17.19 -25.19 25.78
CA VAL A 1004 -18.10 -26.28 26.17
C VAL A 1004 -18.72 -27.00 24.98
N LEU A 1005 -18.42 -26.56 23.76
CA LEU A 1005 -18.90 -27.22 22.55
C LEU A 1005 -18.00 -28.40 22.18
N PRO A 1006 -18.57 -29.57 21.83
CA PRO A 1006 -17.78 -30.73 21.40
C PRO A 1006 -16.85 -30.45 20.22
N LEU A 1007 -17.20 -29.48 19.37
CA LEU A 1007 -16.37 -29.06 18.24
C LEU A 1007 -15.08 -28.37 18.74
N GLY A 1008 -15.15 -27.56 19.80
CA GLY A 1008 -14.05 -26.74 20.32
C GLY A 1008 -12.84 -27.49 20.84
N THR A 1009 -13.02 -28.76 21.22
CA THR A 1009 -11.97 -29.65 21.76
C THR A 1009 -11.60 -30.79 20.83
N PHE A 1010 -12.25 -30.86 19.66
CA PHE A 1010 -12.14 -31.99 18.75
C PHE A 1010 -10.71 -32.14 18.21
N PHE A 1011 -10.06 -31.03 17.85
CA PHE A 1011 -8.71 -31.06 17.30
C PHE A 1011 -7.68 -31.50 18.35
N THR A 1012 -7.83 -31.03 19.58
CA THR A 1012 -7.02 -31.42 20.74
C THR A 1012 -7.10 -32.92 20.97
N GLY A 1013 -8.31 -33.48 20.98
CA GLY A 1013 -8.53 -34.92 21.09
C GLY A 1013 -7.90 -35.72 19.95
N LEU A 1014 -7.98 -35.23 18.71
CA LEU A 1014 -7.30 -35.84 17.57
C LEU A 1014 -5.78 -35.77 17.69
N CYS A 1015 -5.19 -34.74 18.28
CA CYS A 1015 -3.75 -34.59 18.41
C CYS A 1015 -3.19 -35.43 19.57
N LEU A 1016 -3.82 -35.39 20.74
CA LEU A 1016 -3.30 -35.97 21.98
C LEU A 1016 -3.74 -37.42 22.23
N HIS A 1017 -4.82 -37.90 21.60
CA HIS A 1017 -5.39 -39.21 21.93
C HIS A 1017 -5.39 -40.18 20.74
N PRO A 1018 -4.43 -41.14 20.69
CA PRO A 1018 -4.39 -42.18 19.65
C PRO A 1018 -5.67 -43.02 19.57
N ARG A 1019 -6.35 -43.24 20.71
CA ARG A 1019 -7.63 -43.98 20.75
C ARG A 1019 -8.74 -43.25 20.01
N THR A 1020 -8.86 -41.93 20.19
CA THR A 1020 -9.83 -41.11 19.45
C THR A 1020 -9.55 -41.15 17.96
N ARG A 1021 -8.28 -41.01 17.55
CA ARG A 1021 -7.89 -41.15 16.14
C ARG A 1021 -8.28 -42.51 15.55
N ALA A 1022 -7.99 -43.59 16.28
CA ALA A 1022 -8.31 -44.95 15.84
C ALA A 1022 -9.83 -45.18 15.75
N ALA A 1023 -10.61 -44.67 16.71
CA ALA A 1023 -12.07 -44.79 16.72
C ALA A 1023 -12.72 -44.05 15.54
N VAL A 1024 -12.26 -42.82 15.24
CA VAL A 1024 -12.76 -42.06 14.09
C VAL A 1024 -12.47 -42.78 12.77
N LEU A 1025 -11.24 -43.29 12.59
CA LEU A 1025 -10.90 -44.04 11.37
C LEU A 1025 -11.65 -45.37 11.26
N ALA A 1026 -11.85 -46.08 12.36
CA ALA A 1026 -12.64 -47.30 12.38
C ALA A 1026 -14.12 -47.04 12.05
N ALA A 1027 -14.68 -45.92 12.53
CA ALA A 1027 -16.03 -45.50 12.18
C ALA A 1027 -16.16 -45.23 10.67
N VAL A 1028 -15.18 -44.53 10.07
CA VAL A 1028 -15.12 -44.29 8.61
C VAL A 1028 -15.16 -45.61 7.83
N ASP A 1029 -14.39 -46.62 8.25
CA ASP A 1029 -14.36 -47.94 7.58
C ASP A 1029 -15.67 -48.72 7.75
N ALA A 1030 -16.29 -48.65 8.93
CA ALA A 1030 -17.46 -49.44 9.29
C ALA A 1030 -18.77 -48.90 8.66
N GLY A 1031 -18.80 -47.60 8.32
CA GLY A 1031 -19.96 -46.93 7.75
C GLY A 1031 -21.01 -46.48 8.80
N PRO A 1032 -22.06 -45.77 8.37
CA PRO A 1032 -22.92 -44.98 9.26
C PRO A 1032 -23.62 -45.79 10.36
N ALA A 1033 -24.24 -46.92 10.01
CA ALA A 1033 -25.00 -47.72 10.97
C ALA A 1033 -24.09 -48.30 12.07
N ALA A 1034 -22.95 -48.87 11.68
CA ALA A 1034 -21.98 -49.44 12.61
C ALA A 1034 -21.29 -48.36 13.47
N ALA A 1035 -21.03 -47.17 12.91
CA ALA A 1035 -20.49 -46.04 13.66
C ALA A 1035 -21.47 -45.54 14.74
N VAL A 1036 -22.76 -45.46 14.42
CA VAL A 1036 -23.81 -45.11 15.39
C VAL A 1036 -23.95 -46.18 16.47
N ASP A 1037 -23.95 -47.47 16.11
CA ASP A 1037 -24.01 -48.57 17.08
C ASP A 1037 -22.83 -48.55 18.04
N GLU A 1038 -21.63 -48.27 17.53
CA GLU A 1038 -20.41 -48.14 18.32
C GLU A 1038 -20.46 -46.92 19.25
N PHE A 1039 -20.91 -45.77 18.75
CA PHE A 1039 -21.16 -44.59 19.59
C PHE A 1039 -22.13 -44.90 20.73
N LEU A 1040 -23.24 -45.57 20.44
CA LEU A 1040 -24.22 -45.97 21.46
C LEU A 1040 -23.65 -46.98 22.46
N ARG A 1041 -22.75 -47.87 22.01
CA ARG A 1041 -22.05 -48.82 22.89
C ARG A 1041 -21.13 -48.08 23.85
N LEU A 1042 -20.25 -47.21 23.33
CA LEU A 1042 -19.33 -46.42 24.14
C LEU A 1042 -20.07 -45.49 25.12
N ARG A 1043 -21.20 -44.91 24.70
CA ARG A 1043 -22.02 -44.08 25.58
C ARG A 1043 -22.62 -44.86 26.75
N ARG A 1044 -23.06 -46.11 26.53
CA ARG A 1044 -23.53 -47.00 27.61
C ARG A 1044 -22.42 -47.39 28.57
N GLU A 1045 -21.20 -47.53 28.07
CA GLU A 1045 -20.02 -47.79 28.91
C GLU A 1045 -19.68 -46.57 29.77
N LEU A 1046 -19.81 -45.37 29.21
CA LEU A 1046 -19.64 -44.12 29.94
C LEU A 1046 -20.66 -43.94 31.07
N ASP A 1047 -21.91 -44.40 30.90
CA ASP A 1047 -22.96 -44.32 31.94
C ASP A 1047 -22.63 -45.13 33.20
N VAL A 1048 -21.79 -46.16 33.08
CA VAL A 1048 -21.41 -47.04 34.20
C VAL A 1048 -19.99 -46.79 34.70
N GLN A 1049 -19.25 -45.86 34.07
CA GLN A 1049 -17.91 -45.46 34.49
C GLN A 1049 -18.00 -44.59 35.74
N THR A 1050 -17.27 -44.98 36.79
CA THR A 1050 -17.29 -44.29 38.08
C THR A 1050 -15.98 -43.60 38.42
N ASP A 1051 -14.90 -43.91 37.70
CA ASP A 1051 -13.61 -43.24 37.88
C ASP A 1051 -13.65 -41.85 37.21
N PRO A 1052 -13.50 -40.74 37.96
CA PRO A 1052 -13.67 -39.39 37.40
C PRO A 1052 -12.69 -39.04 36.27
N GLU A 1053 -11.43 -39.49 36.36
CA GLU A 1053 -10.40 -39.20 35.35
C GLU A 1053 -10.67 -39.97 34.06
N THR A 1054 -10.93 -41.28 34.17
CA THR A 1054 -11.29 -42.11 33.02
C THR A 1054 -12.63 -41.69 32.42
N TRP A 1055 -13.60 -41.32 33.26
CA TRP A 1055 -14.89 -40.80 32.82
C TRP A 1055 -14.73 -39.54 31.97
N ALA A 1056 -13.85 -38.60 32.39
CA ALA A 1056 -13.61 -37.38 31.62
C ALA A 1056 -13.01 -37.69 30.25
N VAL A 1057 -11.98 -38.55 30.18
CA VAL A 1057 -11.35 -38.95 28.91
C VAL A 1057 -12.34 -39.66 27.98
N ASP A 1058 -13.10 -40.62 28.51
CA ASP A 1058 -14.10 -41.37 27.75
C ASP A 1058 -15.26 -40.46 27.29
N HIS A 1059 -15.69 -39.50 28.12
CA HIS A 1059 -16.69 -38.50 27.76
C HIS A 1059 -16.25 -37.65 26.58
N PHE A 1060 -15.02 -37.12 26.60
CA PHE A 1060 -14.48 -36.37 25.46
C PHE A 1060 -14.33 -37.27 24.22
N GLY A 1061 -13.84 -38.50 24.37
CA GLY A 1061 -13.73 -39.46 23.28
C GLY A 1061 -15.07 -39.80 22.60
N VAL A 1062 -16.13 -40.01 23.39
CA VAL A 1062 -17.51 -40.22 22.89
C VAL A 1062 -18.01 -38.95 22.20
N GLY A 1063 -17.78 -37.77 22.78
CA GLY A 1063 -18.11 -36.48 22.17
C GLY A 1063 -17.43 -36.29 20.82
N HIS A 1064 -16.14 -36.58 20.71
CA HIS A 1064 -15.38 -36.45 19.47
C HIS A 1064 -15.86 -37.44 18.39
N LEU A 1065 -16.15 -38.68 18.76
CA LEU A 1065 -16.78 -39.63 17.84
C LEU A 1065 -18.16 -39.12 17.37
N GLY A 1066 -18.94 -38.52 18.28
CA GLY A 1066 -20.21 -37.88 17.96
C GLY A 1066 -20.06 -36.73 16.94
N VAL A 1067 -19.04 -35.88 17.08
CA VAL A 1067 -18.71 -34.83 16.10
C VAL A 1067 -18.37 -35.44 14.74
N ALA A 1068 -17.53 -36.47 14.70
CA ALA A 1068 -17.16 -37.14 13.45
C ALA A 1068 -18.39 -37.77 12.75
N ILE A 1069 -19.29 -38.41 13.51
CA ILE A 1069 -20.53 -38.98 12.96
C ILE A 1069 -21.48 -37.88 12.45
N ALA A 1070 -21.66 -36.79 13.21
CA ALA A 1070 -22.49 -35.67 12.79
C ALA A 1070 -21.94 -34.92 11.57
N ALA A 1071 -20.62 -34.95 11.36
CA ALA A 1071 -19.96 -34.43 10.18
C ALA A 1071 -20.16 -35.36 8.96
N LEU A 1072 -19.82 -36.64 9.11
CA LEU A 1072 -19.82 -37.61 8.01
C LEU A 1072 -21.23 -38.05 7.58
N TRP A 1073 -22.15 -38.20 8.54
CA TRP A 1073 -23.47 -38.79 8.35
C TRP A 1073 -24.56 -38.03 9.15
N PRO A 1074 -24.85 -36.77 8.77
CA PRO A 1074 -25.75 -35.91 9.54
C PRO A 1074 -27.19 -36.44 9.66
N VAL A 1075 -27.68 -37.16 8.65
CA VAL A 1075 -29.06 -37.69 8.66
C VAL A 1075 -29.19 -38.87 9.63
N GLU A 1076 -28.20 -39.76 9.64
CA GLU A 1076 -28.14 -40.91 10.53
C GLU A 1076 -27.85 -40.49 11.97
N ALA A 1077 -27.01 -39.49 12.17
CA ALA A 1077 -26.81 -38.84 13.46
C ALA A 1077 -28.13 -38.29 14.03
N LEU A 1078 -28.92 -37.59 13.20
CA LEU A 1078 -30.22 -37.06 13.60
C LEU A 1078 -31.22 -38.18 13.94
N ALA A 1079 -31.24 -39.26 13.14
CA ALA A 1079 -32.09 -40.42 13.42
C ALA A 1079 -31.72 -41.09 14.75
N ALA A 1080 -30.43 -41.21 15.07
CA ALA A 1080 -29.97 -41.75 16.34
C ALA A 1080 -30.41 -40.87 17.53
N VAL A 1081 -30.33 -39.55 17.42
CA VAL A 1081 -30.84 -38.60 18.43
C VAL A 1081 -32.36 -38.74 18.62
N ARG A 1082 -33.11 -38.99 17.55
CA ARG A 1082 -34.56 -39.21 17.60
C ARG A 1082 -34.91 -40.52 18.32
N ASP A 1083 -34.23 -41.60 17.97
CA ASP A 1083 -34.58 -42.96 18.41
C ASP A 1083 -34.02 -43.27 19.81
N HIS A 1084 -32.97 -42.57 20.24
CA HIS A 1084 -32.33 -42.73 21.55
C HIS A 1084 -32.26 -41.39 22.33
N PRO A 1085 -33.37 -40.95 22.96
CA PRO A 1085 -33.36 -39.74 23.77
C PRO A 1085 -32.41 -39.88 24.96
N GLY A 1086 -31.33 -39.10 25.00
CA GLY A 1086 -30.28 -39.16 26.02
C GLY A 1086 -28.85 -39.06 25.48
N VAL A 1087 -28.66 -39.15 24.17
CA VAL A 1087 -27.36 -38.96 23.49
C VAL A 1087 -27.03 -37.47 23.31
N ASP A 1088 -26.83 -36.76 24.43
CA ASP A 1088 -26.60 -35.32 24.44
C ASP A 1088 -25.34 -34.90 23.66
N GLU A 1089 -24.30 -35.74 23.65
CA GLU A 1089 -23.03 -35.46 22.97
C GLU A 1089 -23.20 -35.36 21.45
N LEU A 1090 -24.01 -36.25 20.87
CA LEU A 1090 -24.34 -36.24 19.44
C LEU A 1090 -25.35 -35.13 19.10
N ALA A 1091 -26.35 -34.93 19.98
CA ALA A 1091 -27.37 -33.90 19.83
C ALA A 1091 -26.79 -32.48 19.85
N ALA A 1092 -25.77 -32.24 20.68
CA ALA A 1092 -25.11 -30.94 20.82
C ALA A 1092 -24.47 -30.45 19.50
N THR A 1093 -24.04 -31.38 18.63
CA THR A 1093 -23.45 -31.06 17.33
C THR A 1093 -24.48 -31.10 16.18
N VAL A 1094 -25.25 -32.19 16.05
CA VAL A 1094 -26.10 -32.37 14.86
C VAL A 1094 -27.29 -31.40 14.80
N LEU A 1095 -27.84 -30.99 15.95
CA LEU A 1095 -29.04 -30.13 16.00
C LEU A 1095 -28.77 -28.67 15.59
N ARG A 1096 -27.50 -28.28 15.48
CA ARG A 1096 -27.07 -26.93 15.09
C ARG A 1096 -26.93 -26.76 13.58
N ARG A 1097 -27.07 -27.85 12.82
CA ARG A 1097 -26.91 -27.86 11.36
C ARG A 1097 -28.13 -27.25 10.64
N ARG A 1098 -27.88 -26.29 9.75
CA ARG A 1098 -28.91 -25.56 8.99
C ARG A 1098 -29.65 -26.44 8.01
N ASP A 1099 -28.94 -27.32 7.29
CA ASP A 1099 -29.50 -28.30 6.36
C ASP A 1099 -30.50 -29.29 7.00
N LEU A 1100 -30.52 -29.39 8.33
CA LEU A 1100 -31.45 -30.26 9.08
C LEU A 1100 -32.60 -29.51 9.78
N ARG A 1101 -32.64 -28.18 9.74
CA ARG A 1101 -33.60 -27.35 10.51
C ARG A 1101 -35.05 -27.74 10.34
N ASP A 1102 -35.50 -27.85 9.09
CA ASP A 1102 -36.90 -28.17 8.79
C ASP A 1102 -37.29 -29.56 9.30
N ARG A 1103 -36.36 -30.51 9.26
CA ARG A 1103 -36.56 -31.87 9.79
C ARG A 1103 -36.65 -31.85 11.32
N ILE A 1104 -35.79 -31.07 11.99
CA ILE A 1104 -35.81 -30.93 13.45
C ILE A 1104 -37.10 -30.26 13.92
N ALA A 1105 -37.51 -29.16 13.27
CA ALA A 1105 -38.68 -28.38 13.66
C ALA A 1105 -40.01 -29.13 13.44
N SER A 1106 -40.07 -30.00 12.43
CA SER A 1106 -41.29 -30.75 12.07
C SER A 1106 -41.45 -32.08 12.80
N ASP A 1107 -40.41 -32.62 13.44
CA ASP A 1107 -40.45 -33.91 14.14
C ASP A 1107 -40.77 -33.72 15.66
N PRO A 1108 -41.97 -34.13 16.12
CA PRO A 1108 -42.33 -34.00 17.53
C PRO A 1108 -41.44 -34.79 18.49
N ALA A 1109 -40.80 -35.87 18.02
CA ALA A 1109 -39.90 -36.68 18.85
C ALA A 1109 -38.60 -35.95 19.19
N LEU A 1110 -38.17 -35.00 18.34
CA LEU A 1110 -36.97 -34.20 18.54
C LEU A 1110 -37.22 -32.94 19.40
N ARG A 1111 -38.47 -32.50 19.55
CA ARG A 1111 -38.83 -31.23 20.22
C ARG A 1111 -38.17 -31.07 21.60
N ARG A 1112 -38.19 -32.12 22.43
CA ARG A 1112 -37.65 -32.05 23.79
C ARG A 1112 -36.13 -31.83 23.79
N VAL A 1113 -35.41 -32.49 22.89
CA VAL A 1113 -33.96 -32.38 22.74
C VAL A 1113 -33.59 -31.04 22.10
N ALA A 1114 -34.36 -30.60 21.09
CA ALA A 1114 -34.24 -29.27 20.48
C ALA A 1114 -34.45 -28.14 21.50
N LEU A 1115 -35.44 -28.21 22.39
CA LEU A 1115 -35.59 -27.24 23.48
C LEU A 1115 -34.33 -27.15 24.37
N ARG A 1116 -33.67 -28.28 24.61
CA ARG A 1116 -32.46 -28.30 25.44
C ARG A 1116 -31.25 -27.69 24.73
N HIS A 1117 -31.06 -28.00 23.44
CA HIS A 1117 -29.83 -27.67 22.71
C HIS A 1117 -29.96 -26.51 21.74
N THR A 1118 -31.06 -26.41 20.99
CA THR A 1118 -31.34 -25.38 19.96
C THR A 1118 -32.76 -24.82 20.08
N PRO A 1119 -33.11 -24.13 21.20
CA PRO A 1119 -34.48 -23.72 21.49
C PRO A 1119 -35.12 -22.83 20.42
N HIS A 1120 -34.32 -22.05 19.68
CA HIS A 1120 -34.76 -21.17 18.60
C HIS A 1120 -35.46 -21.91 17.44
N LEU A 1121 -35.22 -23.21 17.25
CA LEU A 1121 -35.84 -24.00 16.18
C LEU A 1121 -37.28 -24.43 16.49
N VAL A 1122 -37.68 -24.42 17.77
CA VAL A 1122 -38.98 -24.95 18.23
C VAL A 1122 -39.79 -23.96 19.06
N LEU A 1123 -39.21 -22.82 19.45
CA LEU A 1123 -39.87 -21.73 20.18
C LEU A 1123 -40.25 -20.58 19.24
N GLU A 1124 -41.54 -20.29 19.21
CA GLU A 1124 -42.13 -19.20 18.43
C GLU A 1124 -43.07 -18.36 19.30
N ALA A 1125 -43.36 -17.13 18.89
CA ALA A 1125 -44.29 -16.25 19.61
C ALA A 1125 -45.65 -16.90 19.92
N ARG A 1126 -46.14 -17.79 19.03
CA ARG A 1126 -47.44 -18.49 19.20
C ARG A 1126 -47.43 -19.59 20.28
N ASN A 1127 -46.28 -20.16 20.60
CA ASN A 1127 -46.15 -21.28 21.55
C ASN A 1127 -45.34 -20.91 22.82
N ALA A 1128 -44.87 -19.66 22.92
CA ALA A 1128 -44.03 -19.15 23.99
C ALA A 1128 -44.64 -19.38 25.39
N GLU A 1129 -45.89 -18.96 25.60
CA GLU A 1129 -46.57 -19.10 26.90
C GLU A 1129 -46.78 -20.56 27.30
N ALA A 1130 -47.27 -21.39 26.38
CA ALA A 1130 -47.51 -22.81 26.64
C ALA A 1130 -46.20 -23.55 26.97
N THR A 1131 -45.12 -23.23 26.24
CA THR A 1131 -43.81 -23.82 26.49
C THR A 1131 -43.19 -23.27 27.77
N GLY A 1132 -43.40 -21.99 28.12
CA GLY A 1132 -42.97 -21.43 29.40
C GLY A 1132 -43.53 -22.19 30.60
N ARG A 1133 -44.84 -22.51 30.56
CA ARG A 1133 -45.48 -23.33 31.60
C ARG A 1133 -44.95 -24.77 31.63
N GLU A 1134 -44.67 -25.37 30.48
CA GLU A 1134 -44.04 -26.70 30.38
C GLU A 1134 -42.66 -26.70 31.03
N LEU A 1135 -41.81 -25.72 30.72
CA LEU A 1135 -40.44 -25.62 31.25
C LEU A 1135 -40.40 -25.42 32.77
N LEU A 1136 -41.43 -24.81 33.35
CA LEU A 1136 -41.58 -24.66 34.80
C LEU A 1136 -41.91 -25.98 35.52
N ALA A 1137 -42.44 -26.98 34.82
CA ALA A 1137 -42.68 -28.30 35.40
C ALA A 1137 -41.39 -29.07 35.73
N ALA A 1138 -40.24 -28.62 35.20
CA ALA A 1138 -38.92 -29.13 35.51
C ALA A 1138 -37.99 -27.98 35.99
N PRO A 1139 -38.08 -27.59 37.29
CA PRO A 1139 -37.24 -26.55 37.86
C PRO A 1139 -35.75 -26.86 37.68
N LYS A 1140 -34.93 -25.83 37.41
CA LYS A 1140 -33.49 -25.94 37.14
C LYS A 1140 -33.07 -26.70 35.87
N ALA A 1141 -33.99 -27.39 35.17
CA ALA A 1141 -33.75 -28.00 33.87
C ALA A 1141 -33.98 -27.00 32.72
N HIS A 1142 -33.52 -27.32 31.50
CA HIS A 1142 -33.77 -26.54 30.28
C HIS A 1142 -33.40 -25.05 30.40
N ARG A 1143 -32.33 -24.74 31.13
CA ARG A 1143 -31.83 -23.37 31.35
C ARG A 1143 -31.80 -22.55 30.05
N ARG A 1144 -31.25 -23.12 28.96
CA ARG A 1144 -31.12 -22.46 27.65
C ARG A 1144 -32.48 -22.05 27.05
N ALA A 1145 -33.46 -22.95 27.06
CA ALA A 1145 -34.81 -22.64 26.59
C ALA A 1145 -35.44 -21.50 27.40
N LYS A 1146 -35.28 -21.52 28.73
CA LYS A 1146 -35.81 -20.48 29.63
C LYS A 1146 -35.16 -19.13 29.35
N GLN A 1147 -33.84 -19.09 29.18
CA GLN A 1147 -33.10 -17.87 28.81
C GLN A 1147 -33.54 -17.33 27.44
N TYR A 1148 -33.62 -18.18 26.41
CA TYR A 1148 -34.11 -17.76 25.09
C TYR A 1148 -35.53 -17.21 25.14
N LEU A 1149 -36.41 -17.92 25.85
CA LEU A 1149 -37.82 -17.56 25.97
C LEU A 1149 -38.00 -16.18 26.62
N VAL A 1150 -37.31 -15.89 27.73
CA VAL A 1150 -37.39 -14.57 28.37
C VAL A 1150 -36.70 -13.48 27.54
N HIS A 1151 -35.64 -13.80 26.80
CA HIS A 1151 -34.99 -12.84 25.91
C HIS A 1151 -35.87 -12.42 24.72
N ARG A 1152 -36.39 -13.39 23.96
CA ARG A 1152 -37.12 -13.15 22.71
C ARG A 1152 -38.61 -12.93 22.89
N TYR A 1153 -39.20 -13.35 24.01
CA TYR A 1153 -40.64 -13.41 24.17
C TYR A 1153 -41.16 -12.94 25.54
N ALA A 1154 -40.38 -12.17 26.31
CA ALA A 1154 -40.84 -11.63 27.61
C ALA A 1154 -42.16 -10.86 27.53
N ASP A 1155 -42.41 -10.14 26.43
CA ASP A 1155 -43.65 -9.38 26.22
C ASP A 1155 -44.87 -10.25 25.85
N ARG A 1156 -44.66 -11.56 25.65
CA ARG A 1156 -45.68 -12.56 25.31
C ARG A 1156 -45.98 -13.54 26.43
N LEU A 1157 -45.20 -13.49 27.52
CA LEU A 1157 -45.43 -14.30 28.71
C LEU A 1157 -46.36 -13.58 29.69
N ASP A 1158 -47.25 -14.32 30.34
CA ASP A 1158 -48.00 -13.77 31.46
C ASP A 1158 -47.08 -13.45 32.65
N ALA A 1159 -47.48 -12.49 33.50
CA ALA A 1159 -46.63 -11.99 34.58
C ALA A 1159 -46.23 -13.08 35.58
N THR A 1160 -47.07 -14.10 35.77
CA THR A 1160 -46.80 -15.21 36.68
C THR A 1160 -45.74 -16.15 36.10
N THR A 1161 -45.87 -16.51 34.83
CA THR A 1161 -44.93 -17.37 34.10
C THR A 1161 -43.59 -16.69 33.93
N LEU A 1162 -43.56 -15.41 33.57
CA LEU A 1162 -42.33 -14.63 33.46
C LEU A 1162 -41.59 -14.54 34.79
N SER A 1163 -42.28 -14.19 35.88
CA SER A 1163 -41.67 -14.11 37.22
C SER A 1163 -41.15 -15.46 37.70
N ALA A 1164 -41.87 -16.55 37.45
CA ALA A 1164 -41.41 -17.89 37.81
C ALA A 1164 -40.18 -18.33 36.99
N LEU A 1165 -40.13 -18.01 35.69
CA LEU A 1165 -38.98 -18.30 34.84
C LEU A 1165 -37.75 -17.48 35.26
N VAL A 1166 -37.92 -16.18 35.53
CA VAL A 1166 -36.87 -15.30 36.02
C VAL A 1166 -36.37 -15.75 37.41
N ALA A 1167 -37.25 -16.27 38.26
CA ALA A 1167 -36.88 -16.81 39.57
C ALA A 1167 -36.05 -18.10 39.47
N ASP A 1168 -36.31 -18.94 38.47
CA ASP A 1168 -35.59 -20.20 38.23
C ASP A 1168 -34.26 -20.02 37.49
N LEU A 1169 -33.99 -18.81 36.95
CA LEU A 1169 -32.73 -18.47 36.29
C LEU A 1169 -31.74 -17.82 37.26
N GLU A 1170 -30.53 -18.36 37.29
CA GLU A 1170 -29.39 -17.75 37.98
C GLU A 1170 -28.93 -16.45 37.28
N VAL A 1171 -28.95 -16.47 35.95
CA VAL A 1171 -28.53 -15.38 35.08
C VAL A 1171 -29.60 -15.11 34.04
N VAL A 1172 -30.07 -13.86 33.99
CA VAL A 1172 -31.18 -13.42 33.13
C VAL A 1172 -30.64 -12.56 31.99
N PRO A 1173 -30.99 -12.87 30.73
CA PRO A 1173 -30.48 -12.12 29.61
C PRO A 1173 -31.10 -10.71 29.50
N PHE A 1174 -30.48 -9.78 28.75
CA PHE A 1174 -31.18 -8.60 28.27
C PHE A 1174 -32.26 -8.97 27.24
N GLY A 1175 -33.34 -8.20 27.17
CA GLY A 1175 -34.39 -8.37 26.17
C GLY A 1175 -33.88 -8.09 24.76
N HIS A 1176 -34.42 -8.79 23.77
CA HIS A 1176 -33.99 -8.66 22.38
C HIS A 1176 -34.37 -7.29 21.76
N THR A 1177 -35.43 -6.67 22.27
CA THR A 1177 -35.90 -5.33 21.88
C THR A 1177 -36.11 -4.48 23.13
N ASP A 1178 -36.11 -3.15 22.99
CA ASP A 1178 -36.39 -2.22 24.10
C ASP A 1178 -37.71 -2.52 24.82
N ARG A 1179 -38.71 -3.00 24.07
CA ARG A 1179 -40.00 -3.41 24.61
C ARG A 1179 -39.86 -4.62 25.52
N GLN A 1180 -39.13 -5.65 25.09
CA GLN A 1180 -38.89 -6.86 25.87
C GLN A 1180 -37.99 -6.57 27.06
N GLU A 1181 -36.97 -5.74 26.87
CA GLU A 1181 -36.09 -5.29 27.93
C GLU A 1181 -36.88 -4.56 29.02
N SER A 1182 -37.78 -3.65 28.65
CA SER A 1182 -38.61 -2.92 29.60
C SER A 1182 -39.50 -3.83 30.47
N VAL A 1183 -40.04 -4.90 29.88
CA VAL A 1183 -40.86 -5.90 30.60
C VAL A 1183 -39.97 -6.77 31.50
N LEU A 1184 -38.85 -7.25 30.97
CA LEU A 1184 -37.92 -8.14 31.65
C LEU A 1184 -37.18 -7.45 32.80
N ALA A 1185 -36.72 -6.20 32.63
CA ALA A 1185 -36.10 -5.37 33.66
C ALA A 1185 -37.02 -5.15 34.86
N ARG A 1186 -38.31 -4.88 34.59
CA ARG A 1186 -39.31 -4.73 35.65
C ARG A 1186 -39.48 -6.03 36.45
N CYS A 1187 -39.64 -7.15 35.75
CA CYS A 1187 -39.78 -8.46 36.39
C CYS A 1187 -38.52 -8.87 37.19
N VAL A 1188 -37.33 -8.63 36.66
CA VAL A 1188 -36.07 -8.92 37.38
C VAL A 1188 -35.99 -8.13 38.69
N LYS A 1189 -36.39 -6.85 38.67
CA LYS A 1189 -36.43 -6.02 39.87
C LYS A 1189 -37.44 -6.54 40.90
N GLU A 1190 -38.60 -7.01 40.44
CA GLU A 1190 -39.65 -7.59 41.31
C GLU A 1190 -39.24 -8.94 41.93
N VAL A 1191 -38.41 -9.74 41.23
CA VAL A 1191 -37.93 -11.06 41.69
C VAL A 1191 -36.65 -10.97 42.56
N GLY A 1192 -35.97 -9.82 42.59
CA GLY A 1192 -34.83 -9.54 43.48
C GLY A 1192 -33.49 -9.32 42.78
N ASP A 1193 -33.46 -8.49 41.74
CA ASP A 1193 -32.24 -8.00 41.05
C ASP A 1193 -31.25 -9.11 40.64
N ARG A 1194 -31.76 -10.12 39.92
CA ARG A 1194 -30.94 -11.18 39.29
C ARG A 1194 -29.81 -10.61 38.41
N ARG A 1195 -28.69 -11.33 38.34
CA ARG A 1195 -27.54 -10.98 37.47
C ARG A 1195 -28.01 -10.90 36.01
N ARG A 1196 -27.80 -9.73 35.39
CA ARG A 1196 -28.13 -9.45 33.99
C ARG A 1196 -26.92 -9.61 33.09
N VAL A 1197 -27.07 -10.29 31.96
CA VAL A 1197 -26.04 -10.40 30.94
C VAL A 1197 -26.64 -10.27 29.53
N PRO A 1198 -25.93 -9.73 28.54
CA PRO A 1198 -26.27 -9.95 27.13
C PRO A 1198 -26.13 -11.45 26.80
N ILE A 1199 -27.00 -11.99 25.94
CA ILE A 1199 -26.94 -13.41 25.54
C ILE A 1199 -25.61 -13.78 24.89
N ARG A 1200 -25.00 -12.82 24.21
CA ARG A 1200 -23.70 -13.01 23.57
C ARG A 1200 -22.51 -12.75 24.50
N ARG A 1201 -22.69 -12.37 25.78
CA ARG A 1201 -21.62 -11.84 26.65
C ARG A 1201 -20.85 -12.86 27.48
N LEU A 1202 -21.08 -14.16 27.28
CA LEU A 1202 -20.29 -15.14 27.99
C LEU A 1202 -18.89 -15.27 27.35
N LEU A 1203 -18.73 -14.97 26.05
CA LEU A 1203 -17.46 -15.04 25.31
C LEU A 1203 -16.55 -13.81 25.45
N ASP A 1204 -16.59 -13.13 26.59
CA ASP A 1204 -15.76 -11.95 26.85
C ASP A 1204 -14.74 -12.32 27.94
N GLU A 1205 -13.53 -12.72 27.54
CA GLU A 1205 -12.43 -13.01 28.48
C GLU A 1205 -12.08 -11.78 29.34
N THR A 1206 -12.47 -10.57 28.94
CA THR A 1206 -12.28 -9.36 29.75
C THR A 1206 -13.16 -9.31 31.01
N ALA A 1207 -14.13 -10.23 31.18
CA ALA A 1207 -15.05 -10.23 32.32
C ALA A 1207 -14.87 -11.40 33.31
N LEU A 1208 -13.88 -12.28 33.14
CA LEU A 1208 -13.59 -13.37 34.07
C LEU A 1208 -12.35 -13.09 34.93
N SER A 1209 -12.41 -11.98 35.66
CA SER A 1209 -11.57 -11.76 36.85
C SER A 1209 -12.40 -11.20 38.01
N VAL A 1210 -13.59 -11.73 38.25
CA VAL A 1210 -14.23 -11.67 39.59
C VAL A 1210 -15.04 -12.94 39.81
N GLY A 1211 -14.40 -13.88 40.51
CA GLY A 1211 -14.99 -15.04 41.17
C GLY A 1211 -14.19 -15.33 42.42
#